data_AF-A0A4R3AWJ6-F1
#
_entry.id   AF-A0A4R3AWJ6-F1
#
_cell.length_a   1.000
_cell.length_b   1.000
_cell.length_c   1.000
_cell.angle_alpha   90.00
_cell.angle_beta   90.00
_cell.angle_gamma   90.00
#
_symmetry.space_group_name_H-M   'P 1'
#
loop_
_entity.id
_entity.type
_entity.pdbx_description
1 polymer ?
#
loop_
_entity_poly.entity_id
_entity_poly.type
_entity_poly.pdbx_seq_one_letter_code
_entity_poly.pdbx_strand_id
1 'polypeptide(L)'
;MKFAKLLLILPLVGIMVRLDAQETATAVNRFDKLMYSTHQQHHALRVRGHSHNDYEQDIPMLRAYYAGMESIEADLFLRDDTLYVAHEAKDIKAGRTLENLYIKPLANLFKQNKQHPFADSSKNLQLVLDLKEDFQIMMPKLVNLLAPYRYLVDPKQNKYAIQIVISGNMPSPALFKNYPDYISFDGRFENTYTSQQLQRVAMMSDNLRTYTQWNGKGVPTKQEQMKIEQQGAKARKWGKPFRLWGAPESVNTWIVLEKMGVTWLNTDHPDVLKAYLNDLESSRFTANKPYAVYQPNFAKDGSKGTVRNVILLIGDGMGLGHIQAAMVANRGQLHMAQMKHVGFSLTASASPGNTDSGAGGSAIATGHKSYNGSVSVDTSGNRLLRLPELLARVGKVSGILSTGDASDATPAAFYASNIDRNASIAITEALIENKDVKILAGELPGPYREKERKDELEKKLNQAGYQVVDNLTELKNAKSEKTVAYFNEQDMVAVKDGRGTILKELLATSISKLHGMGSGFFIMAEGAQIDYGGHARDLNYVVTEALDFDQAVGEALRYADQNGETLVVVTADHETGALSLLDADVKTGSIQASFASNDHSAMMVPVMAYGPGAQNFLGYYQNTELFKKIAQVLGAIQQ
;
A
#
# COMPACT_ATOMS: atom_id res chain seq x y z
N MET A 1 -25.23 95.31 13.53
CA MET A 1 -23.86 95.88 13.57
C MET A 1 -22.95 95.03 12.68
N LYS A 2 -22.37 95.66 11.64
CA LYS A 2 -21.18 95.31 10.82
C LYS A 2 -21.07 93.94 10.09
N PHE A 3 -21.22 94.03 8.75
CA PHE A 3 -20.33 93.56 7.66
C PHE A 3 -19.77 92.10 7.59
N ALA A 4 -20.33 91.34 6.63
CA ALA A 4 -19.74 90.87 5.35
C ALA A 4 -18.61 89.79 5.26
N LYS A 5 -18.80 88.92 4.22
CA LYS A 5 -17.85 88.14 3.38
C LYS A 5 -17.33 86.81 3.97
N LEU A 6 -17.22 85.66 3.27
CA LEU A 6 -17.36 85.28 1.84
C LEU A 6 -17.25 83.73 1.72
N LEU A 7 -18.03 83.16 0.79
CA LEU A 7 -17.78 81.99 -0.10
C LEU A 7 -17.62 80.51 0.37
N LEU A 8 -18.40 79.69 -0.36
CA LEU A 8 -18.12 78.39 -1.01
C LEU A 8 -18.44 77.03 -0.34
N ILE A 9 -19.69 76.59 -0.54
CA ILE A 9 -20.15 75.43 -1.36
C ILE A 9 -19.25 74.17 -1.44
N LEU A 10 -19.67 73.08 -0.77
CA LEU A 10 -20.13 71.78 -1.34
C LEU A 10 -20.42 70.75 -0.22
N PRO A 11 -21.54 69.99 -0.24
CA PRO A 11 -21.80 68.92 0.72
C PRO A 11 -21.21 67.58 0.23
N LEU A 12 -20.53 66.88 1.14
CA LEU A 12 -20.10 65.49 0.93
C LEU A 12 -21.32 64.58 0.76
N VAL A 13 -21.33 63.84 -0.34
CA VAL A 13 -22.23 62.73 -0.61
C VAL A 13 -21.95 61.61 0.40
N GLY A 14 -23.00 61.20 1.12
CA GLY A 14 -22.98 60.01 1.96
C GLY A 14 -23.04 58.74 1.12
N ILE A 15 -22.07 57.85 1.33
CA ILE A 15 -22.15 56.45 0.92
C ILE A 15 -22.09 55.61 2.20
N MET A 16 -23.19 54.90 2.45
CA MET A 16 -23.28 53.81 3.42
C MET A 16 -22.29 52.71 2.98
N VAL A 17 -21.17 52.59 3.69
CA VAL A 17 -20.28 51.43 3.55
C VAL A 17 -20.77 50.35 4.51
N ARG A 18 -21.27 49.24 3.94
CA ARG A 18 -21.34 47.96 4.65
C ARG A 18 -19.92 47.55 5.00
N LEU A 19 -19.65 47.35 6.29
CA LEU A 19 -18.44 46.70 6.77
C LEU A 19 -18.50 45.22 6.37
N ASP A 20 -17.83 44.87 5.28
CA ASP A 20 -17.50 43.48 4.99
C ASP A 20 -16.39 43.02 5.94
N ALA A 21 -16.64 41.92 6.65
CA ALA A 21 -15.67 41.21 7.46
C ALA A 21 -14.62 40.58 6.53
N GLN A 22 -13.53 41.29 6.28
CA GLN A 22 -12.32 40.74 5.67
C GLN A 22 -11.47 40.07 6.76
N GLU A 23 -11.90 38.89 7.20
CA GLU A 23 -11.04 37.98 7.98
C GLU A 23 -9.96 37.35 7.07
N THR A 24 -8.72 37.77 7.27
CA THR A 24 -7.45 36.99 7.30
C THR A 24 -7.30 35.68 6.47
N ALA A 25 -7.87 35.59 5.26
CA ALA A 25 -7.78 34.40 4.41
C ALA A 25 -6.45 34.21 3.64
N THR A 26 -5.46 35.10 3.78
CA THR A 26 -4.23 35.07 2.95
C THR A 26 -2.98 34.52 3.66
N ALA A 27 -2.91 34.57 4.99
CA ALA A 27 -1.79 34.02 5.76
C ALA A 27 -2.00 32.53 6.09
N VAL A 28 -3.21 32.14 6.50
CA VAL A 28 -3.58 30.74 6.81
C VAL A 28 -3.46 29.86 5.55
N ASN A 29 -3.83 30.39 4.38
CA ASN A 29 -3.83 29.65 3.12
C ASN A 29 -2.43 29.47 2.51
N ARG A 30 -1.47 30.35 2.85
CA ARG A 30 -0.04 30.13 2.53
C ARG A 30 0.64 29.18 3.52
N PHE A 31 0.25 29.22 4.79
CA PHE A 31 0.76 28.31 5.81
C PHE A 31 0.28 26.87 5.59
N ASP A 32 -1.01 26.66 5.31
CA ASP A 32 -1.53 25.33 4.97
C ASP A 32 -0.96 24.82 3.64
N LYS A 33 -0.71 25.70 2.66
CA LYS A 33 0.08 25.30 1.48
C LYS A 33 1.51 24.90 1.84
N LEU A 34 2.22 25.62 2.71
CA LEU A 34 3.59 25.24 3.09
C LEU A 34 3.66 23.93 3.90
N MET A 35 2.66 23.68 4.76
CA MET A 35 2.60 22.51 5.64
C MET A 35 2.07 21.26 4.93
N TYR A 36 1.22 21.40 3.91
CA TYR A 36 0.62 20.26 3.19
C TYR A 36 1.10 20.12 1.72
N SER A 37 1.77 21.11 1.12
CA SER A 37 2.38 20.98 -0.22
C SER A 37 3.82 20.47 -0.18
N THR A 38 4.33 20.04 0.98
CA THR A 38 5.70 19.52 1.14
C THR A 38 5.78 18.00 1.27
N HIS A 39 4.65 17.27 1.22
CA HIS A 39 4.67 15.80 1.08
C HIS A 39 5.17 15.32 -0.30
N GLN A 40 5.53 16.23 -1.20
CA GLN A 40 6.27 15.93 -2.45
C GLN A 40 7.74 16.36 -2.43
N GLN A 41 8.32 16.61 -1.25
CA GLN A 41 9.78 16.63 -1.12
C GLN A 41 10.19 15.34 -0.40
N HIS A 42 10.84 14.44 -1.14
CA HIS A 42 11.64 13.37 -0.58
C HIS A 42 12.32 13.88 0.69
N HIS A 43 12.04 13.27 1.85
CA HIS A 43 12.87 13.49 3.01
C HIS A 43 14.30 13.17 2.56
N ALA A 44 15.17 14.19 2.43
CA ALA A 44 16.56 13.98 2.00
C ALA A 44 17.30 13.00 2.95
N LEU A 45 16.75 12.79 4.14
CA LEU A 45 17.20 11.83 5.13
C LEU A 45 16.14 10.73 5.31
N ARG A 46 16.54 9.49 5.03
CA ARG A 46 15.74 8.29 5.23
C ARG A 46 15.46 8.05 6.72
N VAL A 47 14.28 7.55 7.03
CA VAL A 47 13.93 7.05 8.37
C VAL A 47 14.68 5.75 8.67
N ARG A 48 15.27 5.67 9.85
CA ARG A 48 16.07 4.54 10.32
C ARG A 48 15.82 4.26 11.79
N GLY A 49 16.16 3.05 12.22
CA GLY A 49 15.98 2.62 13.60
C GLY A 49 17.16 2.96 14.51
N HIS A 50 16.83 3.41 15.72
CA HIS A 50 17.75 3.65 16.82
C HIS A 50 17.39 2.76 18.00
N SER A 51 18.29 1.84 18.34
CA SER A 51 18.15 0.96 19.51
C SER A 51 18.56 1.71 20.76
N HIS A 52 17.56 2.09 21.55
CA HIS A 52 17.72 2.75 22.83
C HIS A 52 17.85 1.70 23.94
N ASN A 53 18.55 2.06 25.02
CA ASN A 53 18.87 1.15 26.13
C ASN A 53 19.35 -0.24 25.64
N ASP A 54 20.14 -0.30 24.57
CA ASP A 54 20.50 -1.57 23.93
C ASP A 54 21.26 -2.52 24.87
N TYR A 55 21.89 -1.96 25.90
CA TYR A 55 22.55 -2.72 26.95
C TYR A 55 21.58 -3.53 27.82
N GLU A 56 20.29 -3.22 27.84
CA GLU A 56 19.26 -4.01 28.54
C GLU A 56 18.74 -5.20 27.71
N GLN A 57 19.17 -5.33 26.44
CA GLN A 57 18.84 -6.50 25.63
C GLN A 57 19.51 -7.75 26.20
N ASP A 58 18.92 -8.91 25.92
CA ASP A 58 19.43 -10.23 26.30
C ASP A 58 20.81 -10.52 25.69
N ILE A 59 21.05 -10.03 24.47
CA ILE A 59 22.35 -10.05 23.81
C ILE A 59 22.66 -8.63 23.30
N PRO A 60 23.25 -7.76 24.16
CA PRO A 60 23.55 -6.37 23.82
C PRO A 60 24.35 -6.26 22.53
N MET A 61 24.09 -5.19 21.78
CA MET A 61 24.62 -4.87 20.46
C MET A 61 24.19 -5.83 19.36
N LEU A 62 24.33 -7.15 19.54
CA LEU A 62 24.04 -8.14 18.50
C LEU A 62 22.56 -8.16 18.11
N ARG A 63 21.64 -8.02 19.07
CA ARG A 63 20.21 -7.99 18.77
C ARG A 63 19.85 -6.81 17.87
N ALA A 64 20.23 -5.59 18.26
CA ALA A 64 20.02 -4.40 17.45
C ALA A 64 20.74 -4.47 16.08
N TYR A 65 21.97 -4.99 16.07
CA TYR A 65 22.76 -5.16 14.86
C TYR A 65 22.08 -6.11 13.85
N TYR A 66 21.64 -7.30 14.28
CA TYR A 66 20.93 -8.25 13.40
C TYR A 66 19.49 -7.83 13.12
N ALA A 67 18.93 -6.92 13.91
CA ALA A 67 17.72 -6.19 13.58
C ALA A 67 17.94 -5.08 12.53
N GLY A 68 19.20 -4.78 12.20
CA GLY A 68 19.57 -3.79 11.19
C GLY A 68 19.44 -2.35 11.66
N MET A 69 19.47 -2.12 12.98
CA MET A 69 19.49 -0.77 13.56
C MET A 69 20.79 -0.07 13.20
N GLU A 70 20.68 1.09 12.54
CA GLU A 70 21.84 1.88 12.10
C GLU A 70 22.35 2.83 13.20
N SER A 71 21.71 2.83 14.37
CA SER A 71 22.09 3.61 15.54
C SER A 71 21.85 2.79 16.81
N ILE A 72 22.84 2.64 17.67
CA ILE A 72 22.78 1.80 18.88
C ILE A 72 23.33 2.62 20.06
N GLU A 73 22.61 2.63 21.19
CA GLU A 73 22.98 3.41 22.38
C GLU A 73 23.55 2.56 23.53
N ALA A 74 24.60 3.06 24.18
CA ALA A 74 25.16 2.51 25.40
C ALA A 74 25.40 3.59 26.46
N ASP A 75 24.89 3.36 27.66
CA ASP A 75 25.11 4.21 28.84
C ASP A 75 26.43 3.86 29.51
N LEU A 76 27.30 4.85 29.74
CA LEU A 76 28.66 4.62 30.21
C LEU A 76 28.90 5.17 31.63
N PHE A 77 29.59 4.36 32.43
CA PHE A 77 30.11 4.70 33.76
C PHE A 77 31.60 4.34 33.85
N LEU A 78 32.38 5.09 34.63
CA LEU A 78 33.81 4.85 34.83
C LEU A 78 34.11 4.21 36.19
N ARG A 79 34.68 3.00 36.22
CA ARG A 79 35.16 2.37 37.45
C ARG A 79 36.55 1.80 37.21
N ASP A 80 37.49 2.07 38.11
CA ASP A 80 38.86 1.55 38.04
C ASP A 80 39.47 1.68 36.64
N ASP A 81 39.44 2.90 36.09
CA ASP A 81 39.91 3.24 34.74
C ASP A 81 39.23 2.50 33.56
N THR A 82 38.13 1.79 33.83
CA THR A 82 37.38 0.99 32.85
C THR A 82 36.00 1.57 32.58
N LEU A 83 35.60 1.62 31.30
CA LEU A 83 34.27 2.06 30.88
C LEU A 83 33.29 0.90 30.91
N TYR A 84 32.38 0.93 31.89
CA TYR A 84 31.29 -0.03 32.08
C TYR A 84 30.00 0.44 31.41
N VAL A 85 29.16 -0.52 31.04
CA VAL A 85 27.83 -0.27 30.47
C VAL A 85 26.75 -0.74 31.44
N ALA A 86 25.88 0.19 31.86
CA ALA A 86 24.81 -0.07 32.84
C ALA A 86 23.73 1.01 32.76
N HIS A 87 22.53 0.74 33.30
CA HIS A 87 21.47 1.76 33.44
C HIS A 87 21.79 2.78 34.53
N GLU A 88 22.09 2.29 35.74
CA GLU A 88 22.56 3.10 36.85
C GLU A 88 23.92 2.61 37.36
N ALA A 89 24.61 3.47 38.12
CA ALA A 89 25.89 3.16 38.75
C ALA A 89 25.85 1.90 39.63
N LYS A 90 24.69 1.58 40.24
CA LYS A 90 24.49 0.40 41.09
C LYS A 90 24.38 -0.91 40.29
N ASP A 91 24.07 -0.83 39.00
CA ASP A 91 23.83 -1.98 38.13
C ASP A 91 25.09 -2.45 37.39
N ILE A 92 26.25 -1.81 37.68
CA ILE A 92 27.54 -2.18 37.12
C ILE A 92 27.88 -3.62 37.52
N LYS A 93 28.11 -4.46 36.50
CA LYS A 93 28.49 -5.87 36.67
C LYS A 93 29.85 -6.11 36.02
N ALA A 94 30.66 -6.95 36.66
CA ALA A 94 31.95 -7.37 36.13
C ALA A 94 31.81 -7.93 34.70
N GLY A 95 32.74 -7.57 33.81
CA GLY A 95 32.77 -8.04 32.42
C GLY A 95 31.86 -7.28 31.44
N ARG A 96 30.87 -6.51 31.93
CA ARG A 96 29.97 -5.68 31.11
C ARG A 96 30.60 -4.32 30.77
N THR A 97 31.70 -4.37 30.04
CA THR A 97 32.43 -3.17 29.60
C THR A 97 32.05 -2.78 28.18
N LEU A 98 32.24 -1.51 27.82
CA LEU A 98 32.03 -1.02 26.46
C LEU A 98 32.84 -1.84 25.45
N GLU A 99 34.08 -2.18 25.80
CA GLU A 99 34.95 -2.96 24.93
C GLU A 99 34.40 -4.36 24.65
N ASN A 100 33.95 -5.06 25.70
CA ASN A 100 33.52 -6.45 25.59
C ASN A 100 32.13 -6.59 24.96
N LEU A 101 31.20 -5.69 25.30
CA LEU A 101 29.83 -5.77 24.80
C LEU A 101 29.67 -5.19 23.38
N TYR A 102 30.43 -4.15 23.03
CA TYR A 102 30.26 -3.44 21.76
C TYR A 102 31.49 -3.52 20.86
N ILE A 103 32.64 -3.02 21.32
CA ILE A 103 33.78 -2.76 20.42
C ILE A 103 34.39 -4.04 19.86
N LYS A 104 34.67 -5.06 20.69
CA LYS A 104 35.23 -6.34 20.24
C LYS A 104 34.29 -7.11 19.30
N PRO A 105 33.00 -7.30 19.64
CA PRO A 105 32.05 -7.89 18.71
C PRO A 105 31.94 -7.12 17.38
N LEU A 106 31.82 -5.79 17.41
CA LEU A 106 31.78 -4.96 16.20
C LEU A 106 33.07 -5.09 15.38
N ALA A 107 34.24 -5.10 16.02
CA ALA A 107 35.52 -5.30 15.35
C ALA A 107 35.59 -6.65 14.61
N ASN A 108 35.00 -7.70 15.18
CA ASN A 108 34.92 -9.02 14.56
C ASN A 108 33.97 -9.01 13.35
N LEU A 109 32.76 -8.47 13.52
CA LEU A 109 31.77 -8.34 12.44
C LEU A 109 32.30 -7.48 11.29
N PHE A 110 32.94 -6.36 11.61
CA PHE A 110 33.53 -5.46 10.62
C PHE A 110 34.58 -6.18 9.76
N LYS A 111 35.43 -7.02 10.37
CA LYS A 111 36.39 -7.87 9.63
C LYS A 111 35.69 -8.89 8.74
N GLN A 112 34.65 -9.55 9.25
CA GLN A 112 33.86 -10.53 8.48
C GLN A 112 33.17 -9.89 7.27
N ASN A 113 32.67 -8.67 7.43
CA ASN A 113 31.98 -7.89 6.40
C ASN A 113 32.95 -7.09 5.50
N LYS A 114 34.21 -7.53 5.35
CA LYS A 114 35.21 -6.88 4.48
C LYS A 114 35.36 -5.39 4.81
N GLN A 115 35.48 -5.09 6.10
CA GLN A 115 35.64 -3.74 6.65
C GLN A 115 34.44 -2.80 6.40
N HIS A 116 33.24 -3.34 6.50
CA HIS A 116 31.97 -2.59 6.52
C HIS A 116 31.22 -2.90 7.82
N PRO A 117 30.37 -1.99 8.32
CA PRO A 117 29.58 -2.25 9.52
C PRO A 117 28.63 -3.43 9.29
N PHE A 118 27.93 -3.46 8.16
CA PHE A 118 26.99 -4.52 7.79
C PHE A 118 27.45 -5.26 6.52
N ALA A 119 26.87 -6.44 6.29
CA ALA A 119 27.01 -7.14 5.00
C ALA A 119 26.34 -6.36 3.85
N ASP A 120 25.24 -5.66 4.15
CA ASP A 120 24.63 -4.68 3.25
C ASP A 120 25.46 -3.39 3.25
N SER A 121 26.21 -3.16 2.18
CA SER A 121 27.11 -2.01 2.04
C SER A 121 26.39 -0.66 1.90
N SER A 122 25.06 -0.65 1.77
CA SER A 122 24.26 0.58 1.77
C SER A 122 23.98 1.12 3.19
N LYS A 123 24.13 0.27 4.21
CA LYS A 123 23.89 0.63 5.61
C LYS A 123 25.15 1.15 6.30
N ASN A 124 24.94 2.09 7.22
CA ASN A 124 26.00 2.61 8.08
C ASN A 124 25.63 2.40 9.54
N LEU A 125 26.61 2.47 10.45
CA LEU A 125 26.36 2.34 11.87
C LEU A 125 26.92 3.53 12.63
N GLN A 126 26.11 4.08 13.53
CA GLN A 126 26.58 4.96 14.60
C GLN A 126 26.42 4.27 15.97
N LEU A 127 27.42 4.43 16.82
CA LEU A 127 27.37 4.02 18.22
C LEU A 127 27.24 5.28 19.09
N VAL A 128 26.09 5.43 19.74
CA VAL A 128 25.78 6.52 20.65
C VAL A 128 26.24 6.13 22.04
N LEU A 129 27.21 6.87 22.58
CA LEU A 129 27.80 6.64 23.89
C LEU A 129 27.34 7.75 24.83
N ASP A 130 26.39 7.44 25.70
CA ASP A 130 25.83 8.38 26.65
C ASP A 130 26.68 8.38 27.93
N LEU A 131 27.37 9.50 28.19
CA LEU A 131 28.25 9.60 29.35
C LEU A 131 27.43 9.98 30.58
N LYS A 132 27.37 9.10 31.59
CA LYS A 132 26.63 9.36 32.84
C LYS A 132 27.45 10.14 33.89
N GLU A 133 28.75 10.33 33.64
CA GLU A 133 29.69 11.00 34.52
C GLU A 133 30.49 12.07 33.76
N ASP A 134 31.39 12.79 34.43
CA ASP A 134 32.11 13.94 33.86
C ASP A 134 32.91 13.57 32.58
N PHE A 135 32.55 14.21 31.45
CA PHE A 135 33.22 14.01 30.18
C PHE A 135 34.73 14.29 30.24
N GLN A 136 35.18 15.19 31.11
CA GLN A 136 36.61 15.54 31.21
C GLN A 136 37.45 14.34 31.65
N ILE A 137 36.87 13.43 32.42
CA ILE A 137 37.53 12.23 32.93
C ILE A 137 37.26 11.04 32.00
N MET A 138 36.03 10.91 31.50
CA MET A 138 35.64 9.75 30.66
C MET A 138 36.21 9.80 29.25
N MET A 139 36.24 10.97 28.61
CA MET A 139 36.65 11.10 27.20
C MET A 139 38.11 10.66 26.96
N PRO A 140 39.10 11.01 27.80
CA PRO A 140 40.45 10.48 27.65
C PRO A 140 40.50 8.95 27.70
N LYS A 141 39.72 8.32 28.60
CA LYS A 141 39.65 6.85 28.71
C LYS A 141 39.01 6.23 27.47
N LEU A 142 37.97 6.86 26.92
CA LEU A 142 37.34 6.43 25.68
C LEU A 142 38.28 6.53 24.48
N VAL A 143 39.00 7.65 24.33
CA VAL A 143 39.98 7.84 23.25
C VAL A 143 41.10 6.79 23.33
N ASN A 144 41.60 6.50 24.53
CA ASN A 144 42.60 5.46 24.75
C ASN A 144 42.05 4.06 24.39
N LEU A 145 40.82 3.76 24.78
CA LEU A 145 40.15 2.50 24.43
C LEU A 145 40.01 2.33 22.91
N LEU A 146 39.67 3.39 22.19
CA LEU A 146 39.44 3.35 20.74
C LEU A 146 40.73 3.43 19.90
N ALA A 147 41.88 3.78 20.49
CA ALA A 147 43.16 3.88 19.81
C ALA A 147 43.60 2.60 19.05
N PRO A 148 43.46 1.37 19.60
CA PRO A 148 43.72 0.16 18.83
C PRO A 148 42.65 -0.16 17.77
N TYR A 149 41.48 0.48 17.83
CA TYR A 149 40.34 0.25 16.95
C TYR A 149 40.12 1.37 15.93
N ARG A 150 41.15 2.17 15.62
CA ARG A 150 41.00 3.32 14.70
C ARG A 150 40.55 2.89 13.30
N TYR A 151 40.91 1.71 12.81
CA TYR A 151 40.42 1.18 11.54
C TYR A 151 38.88 0.96 11.53
N LEU A 152 38.27 0.79 12.69
CA LEU A 152 36.83 0.58 12.88
C LEU A 152 36.07 1.91 12.91
N VAL A 153 36.66 2.95 13.50
CA VAL A 153 35.95 4.20 13.85
C VAL A 153 36.48 5.45 13.14
N ASP A 154 37.62 5.38 12.47
CA ASP A 154 38.21 6.52 11.76
C ASP A 154 37.81 6.57 10.28
N PRO A 155 37.03 7.57 9.84
CA PRO A 155 36.77 7.77 8.41
C PRO A 155 38.05 8.00 7.58
N LYS A 156 39.15 8.46 8.21
CA LYS A 156 40.45 8.62 7.54
C LYS A 156 41.18 7.30 7.30
N GLN A 157 40.91 6.25 8.09
CA GLN A 157 41.48 4.91 7.87
C GLN A 157 40.53 4.02 7.08
N ASN A 158 39.23 4.21 7.23
CA ASN A 158 38.22 3.47 6.48
C ASN A 158 36.98 4.35 6.24
N LYS A 159 36.61 4.56 4.97
CA LYS A 159 35.45 5.39 4.60
C LYS A 159 34.09 4.90 5.11
N TYR A 160 33.99 3.63 5.52
CA TYR A 160 32.81 2.99 6.11
C TYR A 160 32.91 2.85 7.63
N ALA A 161 33.82 3.58 8.27
CA ALA A 161 34.00 3.55 9.70
C ALA A 161 32.68 3.79 10.47
N ILE A 162 32.53 3.08 11.58
CA ILE A 162 31.43 3.26 12.54
C ILE A 162 31.57 4.64 13.18
N GLN A 163 30.51 5.43 13.12
CA GLN A 163 30.52 6.78 13.69
C GLN A 163 30.34 6.71 15.20
N ILE A 164 31.30 7.23 15.97
CA ILE A 164 31.18 7.38 17.42
C ILE A 164 30.49 8.70 17.73
N VAL A 165 29.38 8.65 18.47
CA VAL A 165 28.56 9.82 18.81
C VAL A 165 28.48 9.94 20.33
N ILE A 166 28.96 11.03 20.91
CA ILE A 166 28.90 11.27 22.36
C ILE A 166 27.59 11.97 22.71
N SER A 167 26.87 11.45 23.71
CA SER A 167 25.68 12.05 24.31
C SER A 167 25.81 12.12 25.84
N GLY A 168 24.73 12.44 26.56
CA GLY A 168 24.73 12.56 28.01
C GLY A 168 25.51 13.79 28.51
N ASN A 169 26.38 13.59 29.49
CA ASN A 169 27.34 14.58 29.97
C ASN A 169 28.42 14.77 28.90
N MET A 170 28.23 15.74 28.00
CA MET A 170 29.13 16.00 26.87
C MET A 170 29.66 17.43 26.89
N PRO A 171 30.83 17.71 26.26
CA PRO A 171 31.38 19.06 26.16
C PRO A 171 30.44 20.03 25.44
N SER A 172 30.60 21.34 25.69
CA SER A 172 29.90 22.37 24.92
C SER A 172 30.40 22.43 23.47
N PRO A 173 29.60 22.96 22.51
CA PRO A 173 29.99 22.99 21.10
C PRO A 173 31.31 23.73 20.81
N ALA A 174 31.70 24.69 21.66
CA ALA A 174 32.98 25.39 21.54
C ALA A 174 34.20 24.49 21.74
N LEU A 175 34.03 23.38 22.47
CA LEU A 175 35.08 22.43 22.81
C LEU A 175 35.14 21.23 21.86
N PHE A 176 34.18 21.04 20.94
CA PHE A 176 34.15 19.89 20.02
C PHE A 176 35.44 19.72 19.22
N LYS A 177 36.07 20.82 18.82
CA LYS A 177 37.34 20.83 18.08
C LYS A 177 38.53 20.26 18.86
N ASN A 178 38.42 20.15 20.19
CA ASN A 178 39.48 19.63 21.06
C ASN A 178 39.52 18.09 21.07
N TYR A 179 38.52 17.43 20.47
CA TYR A 179 38.41 15.98 20.43
C TYR A 179 38.75 15.44 19.04
N PRO A 180 39.30 14.22 18.94
CA PRO A 180 39.68 13.64 17.67
C PRO A 180 38.55 13.62 16.63
N ASP A 181 38.85 13.84 15.35
CA ASP A 181 37.86 14.03 14.26
C ASP A 181 36.88 12.89 14.05
N TYR A 182 37.24 11.68 14.47
CA TYR A 182 36.40 10.50 14.41
C TYR A 182 35.33 10.44 15.51
N ILE A 183 35.36 11.39 16.45
CA ILE A 183 34.33 11.57 17.48
C ILE A 183 33.38 12.69 17.04
N SER A 184 32.11 12.32 16.93
CA SER A 184 30.98 13.22 16.71
C SER A 184 30.16 13.37 18.00
N PHE A 185 29.21 14.30 18.00
CA PHE A 185 28.39 14.63 19.16
C PHE A 185 26.89 14.61 18.82
N ASP A 186 26.08 14.27 19.81
CA ASP A 186 24.63 14.42 19.78
C ASP A 186 24.27 15.90 19.99
N GLY A 187 23.66 16.53 18.99
CA GLY A 187 23.33 17.95 19.03
C GLY A 187 22.07 18.23 19.86
N ARG A 188 22.00 19.42 20.47
CA ARG A 188 20.82 19.89 21.23
C ARG A 188 20.28 21.20 20.68
N PHE A 189 18.96 21.34 20.60
CA PHE A 189 18.32 22.43 19.87
C PHE A 189 18.44 23.81 20.53
N GLU A 190 18.70 23.86 21.83
CA GLU A 190 18.95 25.09 22.60
C GLU A 190 20.29 25.73 22.24
N ASN A 191 21.22 24.98 21.65
CA ASN A 191 22.52 25.50 21.23
C ASN A 191 22.44 26.20 19.88
N THR A 192 23.32 27.19 19.70
CA THR A 192 23.63 27.76 18.38
C THR A 192 24.96 27.18 17.90
N TYR A 193 24.97 26.69 16.66
CA TYR A 193 26.14 26.06 16.06
C TYR A 193 26.67 26.90 14.89
N THR A 194 27.99 27.03 14.81
CA THR A 194 28.67 27.43 13.57
C THR A 194 28.69 26.26 12.59
N SER A 195 28.94 26.54 11.30
CA SER A 195 29.05 25.49 10.28
C SER A 195 30.15 24.44 10.61
N GLN A 196 31.25 24.88 11.22
CA GLN A 196 32.34 23.99 11.65
C GLN A 196 31.91 23.10 12.82
N GLN A 197 31.14 23.65 13.77
CA GLN A 197 30.61 22.85 14.88
C GLN A 197 29.56 21.84 14.39
N LEU A 198 28.69 22.23 13.44
CA LEU A 198 27.72 21.32 12.83
C LEU A 198 28.36 20.13 12.11
N GLN A 199 29.57 20.28 11.57
CA GLN A 199 30.31 19.14 10.99
C GLN A 199 30.65 18.08 12.05
N ARG A 200 30.75 18.46 13.32
CA ARG A 200 30.99 17.55 14.45
C ARG A 200 29.72 16.99 15.07
N VAL A 201 28.54 17.42 14.62
CA VAL A 201 27.25 16.92 15.10
C VAL A 201 26.78 15.78 14.20
N ALA A 202 26.49 14.61 14.76
CA ALA A 202 26.01 13.45 14.00
C ALA A 202 24.50 13.48 13.77
N MET A 203 23.75 13.82 14.83
CA MET A 203 22.30 13.90 14.87
C MET A 203 21.86 15.01 15.81
N MET A 204 20.59 15.40 15.76
CA MET A 204 19.95 16.26 16.74
C MET A 204 18.99 15.43 17.58
N SER A 205 19.05 15.57 18.91
CA SER A 205 18.16 14.86 19.82
C SER A 205 17.44 15.81 20.77
N ASP A 206 16.25 15.39 21.20
CA ASP A 206 15.50 16.03 22.28
C ASP A 206 14.59 15.02 22.98
N ASN A 207 14.02 15.40 24.11
CA ASN A 207 13.05 14.60 24.86
C ASN A 207 11.63 14.86 24.34
N LEU A 208 10.88 13.83 23.95
CA LEU A 208 9.48 14.02 23.55
C LEU A 208 8.63 14.67 24.66
N ARG A 209 8.95 14.38 25.93
CA ARG A 209 8.20 14.84 27.12
C ARG A 209 8.32 16.33 27.40
N THR A 210 9.27 17.03 26.78
CA THR A 210 9.33 18.50 26.85
C THR A 210 8.26 19.14 25.96
N TYR A 211 7.77 18.41 24.96
CA TYR A 211 6.76 18.86 24.01
C TYR A 211 5.36 18.38 24.35
N THR A 212 5.20 17.12 24.75
CA THR A 212 3.89 16.49 24.93
C THR A 212 3.89 15.33 25.94
N GLN A 213 2.73 15.12 26.57
CA GLN A 213 2.44 13.93 27.40
C GLN A 213 1.78 12.79 26.60
N TRP A 214 1.77 12.89 25.27
CA TRP A 214 1.19 11.89 24.38
C TRP A 214 1.67 10.46 24.69
N ASN A 215 0.72 9.53 24.73
CA ASN A 215 0.95 8.13 25.10
C ASN A 215 1.13 7.20 23.89
N GLY A 216 1.20 7.75 22.68
CA GLY A 216 1.41 6.98 21.45
C GLY A 216 0.13 6.58 20.73
N LYS A 217 -1.06 6.84 21.29
CA LYS A 217 -2.36 6.59 20.65
C LYS A 217 -2.92 7.86 20.01
N GLY A 218 -3.47 7.75 18.80
CA GLY A 218 -3.92 8.93 18.05
C GLY A 218 -2.74 9.86 17.71
N VAL A 219 -2.90 11.17 17.87
CA VAL A 219 -1.86 12.17 17.61
C VAL A 219 -1.76 13.17 18.76
N PRO A 220 -0.61 13.84 18.97
CA PRO A 220 -0.53 14.99 19.87
C PRO A 220 -1.47 16.13 19.42
N THR A 221 -1.70 17.14 20.25
CA THR A 221 -2.47 18.32 19.84
C THR A 221 -1.73 19.09 18.73
N LYS A 222 -2.47 19.85 17.92
CA LYS A 222 -1.87 20.64 16.81
C LYS A 222 -0.74 21.56 17.29
N GLN A 223 -0.89 22.18 18.47
CA GLN A 223 0.15 23.07 19.01
C GLN A 223 1.40 22.29 19.44
N GLU A 224 1.26 21.09 20.00
CA GLU A 224 2.38 20.24 20.36
C GLU A 224 3.10 19.72 19.10
N GLN A 225 2.35 19.25 18.10
CA GLN A 225 2.89 18.81 16.82
C GLN A 225 3.71 19.93 16.15
N MET A 226 3.16 21.15 16.08
CA MET A 226 3.86 22.30 15.50
C MET A 226 5.22 22.59 16.16
N LYS A 227 5.34 22.41 17.49
CA LYS A 227 6.62 22.62 18.18
C LYS A 227 7.65 21.56 17.79
N ILE A 228 7.22 20.30 17.65
CA ILE A 228 8.09 19.19 17.24
C ILE A 228 8.50 19.37 15.78
N GLU A 229 7.55 19.69 14.90
CA GLU A 229 7.77 19.96 13.47
C GLU A 229 8.76 21.11 13.25
N GLN A 230 8.73 22.14 14.10
CA GLN A 230 9.71 23.23 14.05
C GLN A 230 11.14 22.72 14.31
N GLN A 231 11.33 21.78 15.24
CA GLN A 231 12.64 21.16 15.46
C GLN A 231 13.03 20.23 14.33
N GLY A 232 12.09 19.44 13.80
CA GLY A 232 12.31 18.62 12.60
C GLY A 232 12.77 19.46 11.41
N ALA A 233 12.13 20.62 11.17
CA ALA A 233 12.52 21.57 10.14
C ALA A 233 13.92 22.18 10.40
N LYS A 234 14.24 22.49 11.66
CA LYS A 234 15.56 23.01 12.05
C LYS A 234 16.67 21.98 11.84
N ALA A 235 16.46 20.74 12.24
CA ALA A 235 17.37 19.62 12.00
C ALA A 235 17.58 19.39 10.49
N ARG A 236 16.50 19.42 9.69
CA ARG A 236 16.56 19.31 8.23
C ARG A 236 17.39 20.44 7.62
N LYS A 237 17.21 21.69 8.07
CA LYS A 237 18.01 22.85 7.62
C LYS A 237 19.50 22.67 7.93
N TRP A 238 19.83 21.98 9.02
CA TRP A 238 21.21 21.63 9.37
C TRP A 238 21.72 20.35 8.69
N GLY A 239 20.89 19.67 7.90
CA GLY A 239 21.23 18.40 7.26
C GLY A 239 21.48 17.29 8.27
N LYS A 240 20.81 17.32 9.44
CA LYS A 240 20.99 16.35 10.52
C LYS A 240 19.75 15.48 10.71
N PRO A 241 19.92 14.17 10.94
CA PRO A 241 18.84 13.33 11.46
C PRO A 241 18.30 13.87 12.78
N PHE A 242 17.01 13.66 13.04
CA PHE A 242 16.33 14.09 14.25
C PHE A 242 15.83 12.86 15.02
N ARG A 243 16.16 12.81 16.32
CA ARG A 243 15.75 11.77 17.28
C ARG A 243 14.91 12.39 18.41
N LEU A 244 13.87 11.69 18.84
CA LEU A 244 13.15 11.99 20.07
C LEU A 244 13.19 10.78 21.01
N TRP A 245 13.83 10.93 22.17
CA TRP A 245 13.84 9.92 23.22
C TRP A 245 12.67 10.13 24.19
N GLY A 246 12.38 9.14 25.03
CA GLY A 246 11.20 9.15 25.92
C GLY A 246 9.86 9.00 25.18
N ALA A 247 9.91 8.60 23.90
CA ALA A 247 8.75 8.34 23.07
C ALA A 247 8.10 6.99 23.43
N PRO A 248 6.76 6.89 23.40
CA PRO A 248 6.06 5.60 23.40
C PRO A 248 6.50 4.72 22.22
N GLU A 249 6.29 3.42 22.33
CA GLU A 249 6.66 2.48 21.28
C GLU A 249 5.43 1.80 20.67
N SER A 250 5.12 2.17 19.43
CA SER A 250 4.10 1.51 18.61
C SER A 250 4.23 1.93 17.15
N VAL A 251 3.63 1.16 16.23
CA VAL A 251 3.54 1.53 14.80
C VAL A 251 2.93 2.91 14.60
N ASN A 252 1.82 3.23 15.31
CA ASN A 252 1.22 4.56 15.26
C ASN A 252 2.20 5.64 15.75
N THR A 253 2.98 5.35 16.78
CA THR A 253 3.99 6.31 17.27
C THR A 253 5.02 6.62 16.20
N TRP A 254 5.57 5.61 15.55
CA TRP A 254 6.57 5.80 14.49
C TRP A 254 6.03 6.59 13.29
N ILE A 255 4.82 6.29 12.83
CA ILE A 255 4.17 7.01 11.73
C ILE A 255 4.05 8.50 12.06
N VAL A 256 3.53 8.83 13.25
CA VAL A 256 3.30 10.23 13.65
C VAL A 256 4.62 10.97 13.88
N LEU A 257 5.60 10.33 14.50
CA LEU A 257 6.93 10.93 14.70
C LEU A 257 7.62 11.24 13.38
N GLU A 258 7.56 10.34 12.40
CA GLU A 258 8.11 10.56 11.06
C GLU A 258 7.46 11.76 10.38
N LYS A 259 6.13 11.87 10.44
CA LYS A 259 5.39 13.02 9.91
C LYS A 259 5.84 14.34 10.53
N MET A 260 6.18 14.34 11.82
CA MET A 260 6.72 15.50 12.53
C MET A 260 8.22 15.74 12.25
N GLY A 261 8.85 14.94 11.38
CA GLY A 261 10.22 15.13 10.91
C GLY A 261 11.29 14.34 11.68
N VAL A 262 10.90 13.42 12.56
CA VAL A 262 11.82 12.48 13.21
C VAL A 262 12.32 11.47 12.17
N THR A 263 13.63 11.23 12.16
CA THR A 263 14.27 10.29 11.21
C THR A 263 15.08 9.19 11.89
N TRP A 264 15.33 9.30 13.19
CA TRP A 264 15.75 8.21 14.06
C TRP A 264 14.59 7.76 14.94
N LEU A 265 13.94 6.66 14.56
CA LEU A 265 12.86 6.07 15.34
C LEU A 265 13.45 5.31 16.54
N ASN A 266 13.09 5.74 17.74
CA ASN A 266 13.53 5.12 18.99
C ASN A 266 12.77 3.81 19.24
N THR A 267 13.46 2.79 19.73
CA THR A 267 12.88 1.50 20.11
C THR A 267 13.70 0.85 21.23
N ASP A 268 13.01 0.24 22.19
CA ASP A 268 13.61 -0.72 23.14
C ASP A 268 13.38 -2.18 22.66
N HIS A 269 12.69 -2.37 21.53
CA HIS A 269 12.39 -3.65 20.90
C HIS A 269 12.83 -3.70 19.41
N PRO A 270 14.14 -3.81 19.12
CA PRO A 270 14.67 -3.72 17.75
C PRO A 270 14.01 -4.66 16.74
N ASP A 271 13.59 -5.87 17.14
CA ASP A 271 12.94 -6.82 16.23
C ASP A 271 11.58 -6.34 15.75
N VAL A 272 10.83 -5.62 16.59
CA VAL A 272 9.52 -5.08 16.23
C VAL A 272 9.70 -3.91 15.27
N LEU A 273 10.65 -3.01 15.55
CA LEU A 273 10.96 -1.92 14.63
C LEU A 273 11.54 -2.43 13.30
N LYS A 274 12.33 -3.51 13.31
CA LYS A 274 12.83 -4.17 12.09
C LYS A 274 11.68 -4.61 11.19
N ALA A 275 10.67 -5.28 11.74
CA ALA A 275 9.52 -5.73 10.97
C ALA A 275 8.81 -4.54 10.30
N TYR A 276 8.59 -3.45 11.04
CA TYR A 276 8.02 -2.22 10.50
C TYR A 276 8.88 -1.59 9.40
N LEU A 277 10.20 -1.45 9.61
CA LEU A 277 11.11 -0.82 8.65
C LEU A 277 11.29 -1.64 7.37
N ASN A 278 11.23 -2.96 7.46
CA ASN A 278 11.31 -3.85 6.30
C ASN A 278 10.10 -3.72 5.39
N ASP A 279 8.90 -3.60 5.98
CA ASP A 279 7.64 -3.45 5.24
C ASP A 279 7.39 -1.98 4.82
N LEU A 280 8.19 -1.02 5.29
CA LEU A 280 7.87 0.40 5.22
C LEU A 280 7.61 0.91 3.80
N GLU A 281 8.50 0.59 2.86
CA GLU A 281 8.38 1.05 1.47
C GLU A 281 7.21 0.38 0.75
N SER A 282 7.03 -0.93 0.91
CA SER A 282 5.91 -1.67 0.28
C SER A 282 4.57 -1.37 0.93
N SER A 283 4.57 -0.85 2.16
CA SER A 283 3.37 -0.44 2.90
C SER A 283 2.86 0.96 2.55
N ARG A 284 3.53 1.68 1.64
CA ARG A 284 3.26 3.08 1.32
C ARG A 284 2.86 3.28 -0.13
N PHE A 285 1.96 4.23 -0.33
CA PHE A 285 1.57 4.68 -1.66
C PHE A 285 1.16 6.14 -1.63
N THR A 286 1.56 6.91 -2.65
CA THR A 286 1.06 8.27 -2.87
C THR A 286 0.63 8.43 -4.32
N ALA A 287 -0.66 8.72 -4.53
CA ALA A 287 -1.18 8.93 -5.86
C ALA A 287 -0.69 10.26 -6.48
N ASN A 288 -0.08 10.16 -7.65
CA ASN A 288 0.39 11.31 -8.42
C ASN A 288 -0.70 11.94 -9.30
N LYS A 289 -1.70 11.17 -9.72
CA LYS A 289 -2.73 11.63 -10.66
C LYS A 289 -4.09 10.98 -10.37
N PRO A 290 -5.08 11.73 -9.85
CA PRO A 290 -6.45 11.24 -9.77
C PRO A 290 -7.13 11.27 -11.15
N TYR A 291 -8.26 10.58 -11.26
CA TYR A 291 -9.15 10.62 -12.42
C TYR A 291 -10.55 11.10 -12.04
N ALA A 292 -11.26 11.61 -13.04
CA ALA A 292 -12.64 12.05 -12.87
C ALA A 292 -13.58 10.84 -12.75
N VAL A 293 -14.36 10.81 -11.69
CA VAL A 293 -15.37 9.76 -11.46
C VAL A 293 -16.62 10.05 -12.29
N TYR A 294 -17.08 9.02 -13.00
CA TYR A 294 -18.34 9.03 -13.72
C TYR A 294 -19.49 9.12 -12.72
N GLN A 295 -20.41 10.07 -12.93
CA GLN A 295 -21.59 10.28 -12.11
C GLN A 295 -22.79 9.63 -12.82
N PRO A 296 -23.30 8.48 -12.32
CA PRO A 296 -24.44 7.84 -12.92
C PRO A 296 -25.68 8.73 -12.85
N ASN A 297 -26.57 8.61 -13.83
CA ASN A 297 -27.82 9.38 -13.88
C ASN A 297 -28.93 8.76 -13.01
N PHE A 298 -28.75 7.52 -12.54
CA PHE A 298 -29.67 6.76 -11.67
C PHE A 298 -31.08 6.53 -12.25
N ALA A 299 -31.32 6.75 -13.54
CA ALA A 299 -32.66 6.71 -14.11
C ALA A 299 -33.30 5.32 -14.08
N LYS A 300 -32.48 4.26 -14.13
CA LYS A 300 -32.93 2.85 -14.13
C LYS A 300 -32.48 2.08 -12.90
N ASP A 301 -31.73 2.71 -12.01
CA ASP A 301 -31.16 2.09 -10.83
C ASP A 301 -32.26 1.65 -9.85
N GLY A 302 -32.21 0.39 -9.41
CA GLY A 302 -33.22 -0.21 -8.51
C GLY A 302 -34.62 -0.39 -9.12
N SER A 303 -34.80 -0.12 -10.42
CA SER A 303 -36.11 -0.25 -11.07
C SER A 303 -36.52 -1.72 -11.26
N LYS A 304 -37.83 -1.97 -11.43
CA LYS A 304 -38.38 -3.29 -11.82
C LYS A 304 -38.34 -3.52 -13.35
N GLY A 305 -37.49 -2.80 -14.07
CA GLY A 305 -37.35 -2.92 -15.52
C GLY A 305 -36.76 -4.28 -15.94
N THR A 306 -36.92 -4.62 -17.21
CA THR A 306 -36.34 -5.84 -17.79
C THR A 306 -34.81 -5.74 -17.79
N VAL A 307 -34.15 -6.78 -17.28
CA VAL A 307 -32.68 -6.92 -17.39
C VAL A 307 -32.39 -7.80 -18.61
N ARG A 308 -31.76 -7.23 -19.63
CA ARG A 308 -31.27 -7.98 -20.80
C ARG A 308 -29.82 -8.40 -20.63
N ASN A 309 -29.03 -7.58 -19.96
CA ASN A 309 -27.59 -7.79 -19.85
C ASN A 309 -27.14 -7.74 -18.39
N VAL A 310 -26.14 -8.55 -18.07
CA VAL A 310 -25.42 -8.46 -16.79
C VAL A 310 -23.93 -8.32 -17.05
N ILE A 311 -23.31 -7.35 -16.40
CA ILE A 311 -21.84 -7.21 -16.34
C ILE A 311 -21.44 -7.47 -14.88
N LEU A 312 -20.80 -8.61 -14.64
CA LEU A 312 -20.21 -8.99 -13.37
C LEU A 312 -18.72 -8.63 -13.40
N LEU A 313 -18.30 -7.69 -12.57
CA LEU A 313 -16.90 -7.35 -12.38
C LEU A 313 -16.39 -7.95 -11.07
N ILE A 314 -15.32 -8.75 -11.15
CA ILE A 314 -14.67 -9.39 -10.01
C ILE A 314 -13.29 -8.75 -9.83
N GLY A 315 -13.07 -8.05 -8.71
CA GLY A 315 -11.72 -7.70 -8.29
C GLY A 315 -11.18 -8.84 -7.44
N ASP A 316 -10.31 -9.70 -7.98
CA ASP A 316 -9.79 -10.86 -7.24
C ASP A 316 -9.07 -10.38 -5.96
N GLY A 317 -9.42 -10.94 -4.80
CA GLY A 317 -8.89 -10.50 -3.50
C GLY A 317 -9.38 -9.12 -3.00
N MET A 318 -10.28 -8.43 -3.70
CA MET A 318 -10.67 -7.04 -3.41
C MET A 318 -11.63 -6.89 -2.21
N GLY A 319 -11.08 -6.85 -1.01
CA GLY A 319 -11.82 -6.48 0.22
C GLY A 319 -12.02 -4.97 0.44
N LEU A 320 -12.69 -4.61 1.54
CA LEU A 320 -12.94 -3.20 1.90
C LEU A 320 -11.67 -2.36 2.08
N GLY A 321 -10.57 -2.96 2.58
CA GLY A 321 -9.28 -2.28 2.71
C GLY A 321 -8.71 -1.84 1.36
N HIS A 322 -8.83 -2.69 0.33
CA HIS A 322 -8.41 -2.43 -1.04
C HIS A 322 -9.21 -1.26 -1.64
N ILE A 323 -10.54 -1.30 -1.49
CA ILE A 323 -11.43 -0.23 -1.97
C ILE A 323 -11.13 1.09 -1.26
N GLN A 324 -10.95 1.08 0.06
CA GLN A 324 -10.63 2.28 0.83
C GLN A 324 -9.27 2.87 0.40
N ALA A 325 -8.26 2.03 0.16
CA ALA A 325 -6.96 2.47 -0.33
C ALA A 325 -7.08 3.13 -1.72
N ALA A 326 -7.75 2.48 -2.67
CA ALA A 326 -8.01 3.04 -3.99
C ALA A 326 -8.80 4.37 -3.92
N MET A 327 -9.79 4.45 -3.03
CA MET A 327 -10.58 5.65 -2.83
C MET A 327 -9.74 6.81 -2.28
N VAL A 328 -8.87 6.58 -1.30
CA VAL A 328 -7.94 7.61 -0.79
C VAL A 328 -7.01 8.07 -1.91
N ALA A 329 -6.42 7.12 -2.66
CA ALA A 329 -5.56 7.42 -3.80
C ALA A 329 -6.25 8.35 -4.81
N ASN A 330 -7.53 8.09 -5.11
CA ASN A 330 -8.35 8.90 -6.00
C ASN A 330 -9.17 10.00 -5.27
N ARG A 331 -8.59 10.59 -4.21
CA ARG A 331 -9.11 11.80 -3.55
C ARG A 331 -10.53 11.66 -2.97
N GLY A 332 -10.84 10.47 -2.48
CA GLY A 332 -12.08 10.16 -1.79
C GLY A 332 -13.20 9.69 -2.72
N GLN A 333 -12.91 9.39 -3.99
CA GLN A 333 -13.93 9.00 -4.96
C GLN A 333 -13.50 7.79 -5.79
N LEU A 334 -14.45 6.93 -6.15
CA LEU A 334 -14.31 5.84 -7.12
C LEU A 334 -15.61 5.75 -7.94
N HIS A 335 -15.54 5.16 -9.13
CA HIS A 335 -16.69 4.79 -9.93
C HIS A 335 -17.59 3.81 -9.17
N MET A 336 -17.02 2.75 -8.59
CA MET A 336 -17.78 1.76 -7.81
C MET A 336 -18.43 2.39 -6.55
N ALA A 337 -17.82 3.42 -5.98
CA ALA A 337 -18.36 4.12 -4.81
C ALA A 337 -19.61 4.96 -5.11
N GLN A 338 -20.00 5.13 -6.39
CA GLN A 338 -21.26 5.79 -6.76
C GLN A 338 -22.47 4.83 -6.69
N MET A 339 -22.24 3.52 -6.58
CA MET A 339 -23.29 2.50 -6.56
C MET A 339 -24.02 2.51 -5.20
N LYS A 340 -25.36 2.57 -5.21
CA LYS A 340 -26.17 2.75 -3.99
C LYS A 340 -26.62 1.44 -3.35
N HIS A 341 -26.66 0.36 -4.12
CA HIS A 341 -27.11 -0.94 -3.64
C HIS A 341 -25.91 -1.77 -3.20
N VAL A 342 -25.70 -1.86 -1.88
CA VAL A 342 -24.55 -2.55 -1.29
C VAL A 342 -25.02 -3.71 -0.41
N GLY A 343 -24.43 -4.88 -0.64
CA GLY A 343 -24.50 -6.07 0.21
C GLY A 343 -23.11 -6.62 0.50
N PHE A 344 -23.07 -7.78 1.12
CA PHE A 344 -21.85 -8.48 1.49
C PHE A 344 -21.96 -9.98 1.21
N SER A 345 -20.91 -10.52 0.63
CA SER A 345 -20.77 -11.92 0.23
C SER A 345 -19.87 -12.67 1.21
N LEU A 346 -20.37 -13.77 1.77
CA LEU A 346 -19.61 -14.73 2.56
C LEU A 346 -18.91 -15.72 1.62
N THR A 347 -17.59 -15.77 1.71
CA THR A 347 -16.72 -16.36 0.68
C THR A 347 -16.23 -17.78 1.01
N ALA A 348 -16.48 -18.28 2.23
CA ALA A 348 -16.02 -19.59 2.69
C ALA A 348 -16.27 -20.73 1.68
N SER A 349 -15.30 -21.61 1.50
CA SER A 349 -15.41 -22.78 0.63
C SER A 349 -15.86 -24.02 1.43
N ALA A 350 -15.85 -25.20 0.78
CA ALA A 350 -16.01 -26.46 1.49
C ALA A 350 -14.72 -26.89 2.24
N SER A 351 -13.58 -26.26 1.93
CA SER A 351 -12.32 -26.50 2.65
C SER A 351 -12.32 -25.79 4.01
N PRO A 352 -11.61 -26.31 5.02
CA PRO A 352 -11.35 -25.55 6.24
C PRO A 352 -10.45 -24.35 5.93
N GLY A 353 -10.74 -23.20 6.55
CA GLY A 353 -9.94 -21.97 6.40
C GLY A 353 -10.49 -20.99 5.37
N ASN A 354 -9.60 -20.21 4.77
CA ASN A 354 -9.95 -19.19 3.78
C ASN A 354 -10.18 -19.86 2.42
N THR A 355 -11.16 -19.38 1.64
CA THR A 355 -11.36 -19.87 0.26
C THR A 355 -10.17 -19.47 -0.63
N ASP A 356 -9.99 -20.15 -1.75
CA ASP A 356 -9.17 -19.65 -2.87
C ASP A 356 -10.03 -19.16 -4.04
N SER A 357 -9.41 -18.56 -5.06
CA SER A 357 -10.10 -18.07 -6.28
C SER A 357 -10.83 -19.17 -7.03
N GLY A 358 -10.30 -20.40 -7.02
CA GLY A 358 -10.97 -21.57 -7.60
C GLY A 358 -12.32 -21.84 -6.95
N ALA A 359 -12.35 -22.09 -5.65
CA ALA A 359 -13.60 -22.36 -4.95
C ALA A 359 -14.52 -21.13 -4.87
N GLY A 360 -13.94 -19.93 -4.72
CA GLY A 360 -14.65 -18.65 -4.65
C GLY A 360 -15.36 -18.34 -5.97
N GLY A 361 -14.62 -18.34 -7.07
CA GLY A 361 -15.15 -18.18 -8.43
C GLY A 361 -16.15 -19.26 -8.79
N SER A 362 -15.88 -20.53 -8.43
CA SER A 362 -16.81 -21.65 -8.67
C SER A 362 -18.15 -21.46 -7.98
N ALA A 363 -18.17 -20.95 -6.75
CA ALA A 363 -19.41 -20.70 -6.04
C ALA A 363 -20.26 -19.62 -6.73
N ILE A 364 -19.63 -18.57 -7.25
CA ILE A 364 -20.31 -17.53 -8.04
C ILE A 364 -20.80 -18.10 -9.39
N ALA A 365 -19.98 -18.92 -10.04
CA ALA A 365 -20.25 -19.45 -11.36
C ALA A 365 -21.28 -20.59 -11.37
N THR A 366 -21.46 -21.33 -10.27
CA THR A 366 -22.28 -22.56 -10.24
C THR A 366 -23.39 -22.54 -9.19
N GLY A 367 -23.30 -21.68 -8.19
CA GLY A 367 -24.22 -21.68 -7.05
C GLY A 367 -23.96 -22.79 -6.03
N HIS A 368 -22.82 -23.50 -6.13
CA HIS A 368 -22.42 -24.56 -5.20
C HIS A 368 -21.03 -24.29 -4.64
N LYS A 369 -20.82 -24.66 -3.37
CA LYS A 369 -19.49 -24.63 -2.76
C LYS A 369 -18.64 -25.78 -3.31
N SER A 370 -17.35 -25.51 -3.53
CA SER A 370 -16.34 -26.52 -3.87
C SER A 370 -15.19 -26.50 -2.86
N TYR A 371 -14.28 -27.46 -2.97
CA TYR A 371 -13.00 -27.44 -2.24
C TYR A 371 -12.02 -26.48 -2.92
N ASN A 372 -11.16 -25.86 -2.11
CA ASN A 372 -10.04 -25.07 -2.61
C ASN A 372 -9.18 -25.89 -3.57
N GLY A 373 -8.61 -25.23 -4.57
CA GLY A 373 -7.78 -25.87 -5.59
C GLY A 373 -8.58 -26.50 -6.74
N SER A 374 -9.90 -26.31 -6.80
CA SER A 374 -10.75 -26.86 -7.86
C SER A 374 -11.55 -25.76 -8.58
N VAL A 375 -12.00 -26.06 -9.81
CA VAL A 375 -12.82 -25.15 -10.62
C VAL A 375 -14.09 -25.86 -11.08
N SER A 376 -15.25 -25.31 -10.72
CA SER A 376 -16.60 -25.69 -11.15
C SER A 376 -16.92 -27.18 -11.10
N VAL A 377 -16.46 -27.84 -10.03
CA VAL A 377 -16.81 -29.21 -9.65
C VAL A 377 -17.48 -29.21 -8.28
N ASP A 378 -18.27 -30.24 -7.97
CA ASP A 378 -18.78 -30.46 -6.63
C ASP A 378 -17.70 -31.06 -5.70
N THR A 379 -18.05 -31.26 -4.43
CA THR A 379 -17.15 -31.87 -3.43
C THR A 379 -16.80 -33.34 -3.70
N SER A 380 -17.41 -33.98 -4.69
CA SER A 380 -17.06 -35.32 -5.19
C SER A 380 -16.25 -35.27 -6.50
N GLY A 381 -15.93 -34.08 -7.02
CA GLY A 381 -15.19 -33.87 -8.25
C GLY A 381 -16.04 -33.92 -9.52
N ASN A 382 -17.37 -33.98 -9.41
CA ASN A 382 -18.25 -34.00 -10.57
C ASN A 382 -18.44 -32.59 -11.13
N ARG A 383 -18.42 -32.45 -12.45
CA ARG A 383 -18.69 -31.19 -13.16
C ARG A 383 -20.04 -30.60 -12.75
N LEU A 384 -20.05 -29.31 -12.43
CA LEU A 384 -21.26 -28.54 -12.17
C LEU A 384 -21.73 -27.77 -13.42
N LEU A 385 -23.03 -27.45 -13.45
CA LEU A 385 -23.58 -26.54 -14.46
C LEU A 385 -23.14 -25.11 -14.15
N ARG A 386 -22.51 -24.45 -15.11
CA ARG A 386 -22.01 -23.06 -14.96
C ARG A 386 -23.03 -22.04 -15.46
N LEU A 387 -22.90 -20.81 -14.96
CA LEU A 387 -23.80 -19.71 -15.27
C LEU A 387 -23.88 -19.42 -16.78
N PRO A 388 -22.78 -19.33 -17.55
CA PRO A 388 -22.85 -19.17 -19.01
C PRO A 388 -23.67 -20.25 -19.71
N GLU A 389 -23.55 -21.51 -19.29
CA GLU A 389 -24.30 -22.64 -19.87
C GLU A 389 -25.79 -22.55 -19.57
N LEU A 390 -26.13 -22.14 -18.34
CA LEU A 390 -27.52 -21.94 -17.94
C LEU A 390 -28.15 -20.77 -18.71
N LEU A 391 -27.42 -19.66 -18.85
CA LEU A 391 -27.88 -18.46 -19.53
C LEU A 391 -28.02 -18.67 -21.06
N ALA A 392 -27.19 -19.53 -21.66
CA ALA A 392 -27.33 -19.92 -23.07
C ALA A 392 -28.69 -20.58 -23.37
N ARG A 393 -29.30 -21.29 -22.40
CA ARG A 393 -30.63 -21.92 -22.56
C ARG A 393 -31.76 -20.91 -22.74
N VAL A 394 -31.56 -19.67 -22.30
CA VAL A 394 -32.50 -18.55 -22.50
C VAL A 394 -31.99 -17.54 -23.55
N GLY A 395 -31.05 -17.99 -24.39
CA GLY A 395 -30.56 -17.26 -25.55
C GLY A 395 -29.55 -16.16 -25.24
N LYS A 396 -28.99 -16.09 -24.02
CA LYS A 396 -27.94 -15.13 -23.69
C LYS A 396 -26.59 -15.61 -24.21
N VAL A 397 -25.73 -14.68 -24.59
CA VAL A 397 -24.33 -14.96 -24.97
C VAL A 397 -23.37 -14.49 -23.88
N SER A 398 -22.25 -15.18 -23.70
CA SER A 398 -21.32 -14.88 -22.60
C SER A 398 -19.93 -14.44 -23.07
N GLY A 399 -19.33 -13.48 -22.36
CA GLY A 399 -17.92 -13.08 -22.49
C GLY A 399 -17.19 -13.19 -21.15
N ILE A 400 -15.97 -13.72 -21.15
CA ILE A 400 -15.12 -13.93 -19.97
C ILE A 400 -13.80 -13.20 -20.19
N LEU A 401 -13.50 -12.22 -19.33
CA LEU A 401 -12.38 -11.29 -19.50
C LEU A 401 -11.54 -11.29 -18.23
N SER A 402 -10.22 -11.28 -18.35
CA SER A 402 -9.29 -11.18 -17.23
C SER A 402 -8.06 -10.35 -17.61
N THR A 403 -7.45 -9.70 -16.61
CA THR A 403 -6.12 -9.11 -16.71
C THR A 403 -4.99 -10.06 -16.27
N GLY A 404 -5.32 -11.32 -15.96
CA GLY A 404 -4.38 -12.39 -15.66
C GLY A 404 -4.37 -13.48 -16.75
N ASP A 405 -3.79 -14.63 -16.41
CA ASP A 405 -3.79 -15.82 -17.24
C ASP A 405 -5.23 -16.29 -17.51
N ALA A 406 -5.59 -16.46 -18.78
CA ALA A 406 -6.95 -16.83 -19.18
C ALA A 406 -7.38 -18.23 -18.68
N SER A 407 -6.44 -19.04 -18.20
CA SER A 407 -6.66 -20.35 -17.58
C SER A 407 -6.64 -20.32 -16.05
N ASP A 408 -6.39 -19.17 -15.43
CA ASP A 408 -6.46 -19.05 -13.97
C ASP A 408 -7.90 -19.22 -13.47
N ALA A 409 -8.04 -19.44 -12.17
CA ALA A 409 -9.18 -20.11 -11.60
C ALA A 409 -10.48 -19.28 -11.68
N THR A 410 -10.40 -17.96 -11.50
CA THR A 410 -11.56 -17.06 -11.60
C THR A 410 -12.18 -17.08 -13.00
N PRO A 411 -11.46 -16.85 -14.12
CA PRO A 411 -12.02 -16.99 -15.45
C PRO A 411 -12.38 -18.44 -15.76
N ALA A 412 -11.53 -19.41 -15.41
CA ALA A 412 -11.78 -20.83 -15.63
C ALA A 412 -13.08 -21.32 -15.00
N ALA A 413 -13.47 -20.83 -13.83
CA ALA A 413 -14.72 -21.19 -13.17
C ALA A 413 -15.96 -20.97 -14.06
N PHE A 414 -15.92 -20.02 -15.00
CA PHE A 414 -17.03 -19.73 -15.89
C PHE A 414 -17.04 -20.55 -17.19
N TYR A 415 -15.90 -21.09 -17.64
CA TYR A 415 -15.82 -21.80 -18.94
C TYR A 415 -15.32 -23.25 -18.88
N ALA A 416 -14.69 -23.68 -17.78
CA ALA A 416 -14.07 -24.99 -17.61
C ALA A 416 -14.51 -25.67 -16.29
N SER A 417 -14.13 -26.93 -16.12
CA SER A 417 -14.31 -27.67 -14.86
C SER A 417 -13.15 -28.65 -14.67
N ASN A 418 -12.53 -28.63 -13.50
CA ASN A 418 -11.40 -29.49 -13.16
C ASN A 418 -11.26 -29.61 -11.65
N ILE A 419 -10.82 -30.76 -11.17
CA ILE A 419 -10.51 -30.99 -9.76
C ILE A 419 -9.21 -30.30 -9.32
N ASP A 420 -8.35 -29.92 -10.27
CA ASP A 420 -7.10 -29.20 -10.06
C ASP A 420 -7.11 -27.89 -10.87
N ARG A 421 -7.12 -26.75 -10.17
CA ARG A 421 -7.07 -25.41 -10.77
C ARG A 421 -5.78 -25.16 -11.53
N ASN A 422 -4.71 -25.90 -11.25
CA ASN A 422 -3.42 -25.77 -11.94
C ASN A 422 -3.34 -26.61 -13.22
N ALA A 423 -4.38 -27.37 -13.57
CA ALA A 423 -4.45 -28.15 -14.80
C ALA A 423 -4.68 -27.25 -16.05
N SER A 424 -3.84 -26.23 -16.22
CA SER A 424 -3.98 -25.16 -17.22
C SER A 424 -4.21 -25.69 -18.64
N ILE A 425 -3.48 -26.73 -19.07
CA ILE A 425 -3.72 -27.38 -20.38
C ILE A 425 -5.17 -27.89 -20.51
N ALA A 426 -5.63 -28.68 -19.54
CA ALA A 426 -6.98 -29.25 -19.59
C ALA A 426 -8.07 -28.16 -19.46
N ILE A 427 -7.80 -27.12 -18.67
CA ILE A 427 -8.68 -25.96 -18.52
C ILE A 427 -8.79 -25.19 -19.83
N THR A 428 -7.66 -24.82 -20.45
CA THR A 428 -7.62 -24.10 -21.73
C THR A 428 -8.30 -24.92 -22.83
N GLU A 429 -8.02 -26.21 -22.93
CA GLU A 429 -8.62 -27.08 -23.95
C GLU A 429 -10.12 -27.34 -23.72
N ALA A 430 -10.65 -27.16 -22.50
CA ALA A 430 -12.09 -27.23 -22.27
C ALA A 430 -12.89 -26.19 -23.08
N LEU A 431 -12.24 -25.11 -23.53
CA LEU A 431 -12.88 -24.13 -24.41
C LEU A 431 -13.19 -24.69 -25.81
N ILE A 432 -12.45 -25.69 -26.29
CA ILE A 432 -12.64 -26.30 -27.61
C ILE A 432 -14.04 -26.91 -27.73
N GLU A 433 -14.55 -27.49 -26.65
CA GLU A 433 -15.89 -28.08 -26.59
C GLU A 433 -16.96 -27.09 -26.09
N ASN A 434 -16.55 -25.90 -25.64
CA ASN A 434 -17.44 -24.89 -25.11
C ASN A 434 -18.16 -24.13 -26.25
N LYS A 435 -19.50 -24.08 -26.16
CA LYS A 435 -20.35 -23.42 -27.16
C LYS A 435 -20.97 -22.11 -26.67
N ASP A 436 -20.89 -21.88 -25.36
CA ASP A 436 -21.67 -20.89 -24.62
C ASP A 436 -20.89 -19.59 -24.39
N VAL A 437 -19.55 -19.69 -24.35
CA VAL A 437 -18.65 -18.54 -24.28
C VAL A 437 -18.30 -18.05 -25.69
N LYS A 438 -18.70 -16.83 -26.02
CA LYS A 438 -18.42 -16.18 -27.31
C LYS A 438 -17.12 -15.40 -27.31
N ILE A 439 -16.72 -14.86 -26.15
CA ILE A 439 -15.46 -14.14 -26.01
C ILE A 439 -14.73 -14.69 -24.78
N LEU A 440 -13.49 -15.15 -24.95
CA LEU A 440 -12.54 -15.33 -23.86
C LEU A 440 -11.37 -14.37 -24.11
N ALA A 441 -10.94 -13.62 -23.10
CA ALA A 441 -9.81 -12.73 -23.24
C ALA A 441 -9.00 -12.64 -21.95
N GLY A 442 -7.68 -12.73 -22.08
CA GLY A 442 -6.71 -12.66 -21.00
C GLY A 442 -5.30 -12.95 -21.52
N GLU A 443 -4.34 -13.09 -20.63
CA GLU A 443 -2.99 -13.50 -21.01
C GLU A 443 -3.00 -14.92 -21.57
N LEU A 444 -2.14 -15.18 -22.57
CA LEU A 444 -1.90 -16.51 -23.13
C LEU A 444 -1.47 -17.48 -22.00
N PRO A 445 -2.19 -18.60 -21.81
CA PRO A 445 -1.89 -19.52 -20.73
C PRO A 445 -0.44 -20.02 -20.74
N GLY A 446 0.20 -20.03 -19.57
CA GLY A 446 1.64 -20.32 -19.42
C GLY A 446 2.17 -21.50 -20.24
N PRO A 447 1.52 -22.69 -20.21
CA PRO A 447 1.95 -23.87 -20.98
C PRO A 447 1.95 -23.69 -22.51
N TYR A 448 1.29 -22.65 -23.04
CA TYR A 448 1.16 -22.36 -24.47
C TYR A 448 2.02 -21.18 -24.92
N ARG A 449 2.92 -20.66 -24.06
CA ARG A 449 3.90 -19.62 -24.46
C ARG A 449 4.96 -20.18 -25.43
N GLU A 450 5.14 -21.50 -25.48
CA GLU A 450 5.94 -22.18 -26.49
C GLU A 450 5.22 -22.20 -27.85
N LYS A 451 5.93 -21.82 -28.91
CA LYS A 451 5.35 -21.61 -30.24
C LYS A 451 4.63 -22.83 -30.79
N GLU A 452 5.26 -24.01 -30.73
CA GLU A 452 4.69 -25.23 -31.30
C GLU A 452 3.35 -25.59 -30.65
N ARG A 453 3.24 -25.40 -29.34
CA ARG A 453 1.99 -25.67 -28.62
C ARG A 453 0.94 -24.58 -28.86
N LYS A 454 1.36 -23.31 -28.95
CA LYS A 454 0.49 -22.20 -29.34
C LYS A 454 -0.17 -22.47 -30.69
N ASP A 455 0.62 -22.82 -31.69
CA ASP A 455 0.14 -23.09 -33.06
C ASP A 455 -0.86 -24.27 -33.07
N GLU A 456 -0.61 -25.32 -32.27
CA GLU A 456 -1.54 -26.45 -32.11
C GLU A 456 -2.87 -26.02 -31.45
N LEU A 457 -2.82 -25.23 -30.38
CA LEU A 457 -4.00 -24.71 -29.70
C LEU A 457 -4.83 -23.83 -30.64
N GLU A 458 -4.19 -22.91 -31.35
CA GLU A 458 -4.87 -22.03 -32.31
C GLU A 458 -5.58 -22.84 -33.39
N LYS A 459 -4.95 -23.90 -33.91
CA LYS A 459 -5.59 -24.80 -34.86
C LYS A 459 -6.84 -25.46 -34.27
N LYS A 460 -6.76 -25.98 -33.04
CA LYS A 460 -7.91 -26.61 -32.35
C LYS A 460 -9.04 -25.60 -32.12
N LEU A 461 -8.73 -24.38 -31.68
CA LEU A 461 -9.70 -23.31 -31.46
C LEU A 461 -10.36 -22.83 -32.76
N ASN A 462 -9.58 -22.67 -33.83
CA ASN A 462 -10.09 -22.34 -35.16
C ASN A 462 -11.05 -23.43 -35.68
N GLN A 463 -10.73 -24.71 -35.47
CA GLN A 463 -11.62 -25.82 -35.79
C GLN A 463 -12.91 -25.81 -34.96
N ALA A 464 -12.86 -25.32 -33.72
CA ALA A 464 -14.01 -25.10 -32.84
C ALA A 464 -14.81 -23.81 -33.18
N GLY A 465 -14.38 -23.07 -34.20
CA GLY A 465 -15.03 -21.86 -34.71
C GLY A 465 -14.62 -20.56 -34.01
N TYR A 466 -13.63 -20.60 -33.12
CA TYR A 466 -13.06 -19.39 -32.52
C TYR A 466 -12.05 -18.75 -33.46
N GLN A 467 -12.15 -17.45 -33.68
CA GLN A 467 -11.06 -16.66 -34.21
C GLN A 467 -10.09 -16.33 -33.06
N VAL A 468 -8.83 -16.77 -33.15
CA VAL A 468 -7.81 -16.39 -32.17
C VAL A 468 -7.13 -15.10 -32.62
N VAL A 469 -6.95 -14.16 -31.68
CA VAL A 469 -6.28 -12.87 -31.86
C VAL A 469 -5.37 -12.61 -30.66
N ASP A 470 -4.40 -11.70 -30.78
CA ASP A 470 -3.42 -11.44 -29.71
C ASP A 470 -3.38 -10.00 -29.20
N ASN A 471 -4.24 -9.11 -29.72
CA ASN A 471 -4.29 -7.71 -29.33
C ASN A 471 -5.69 -7.09 -29.46
N LEU A 472 -5.88 -5.93 -28.82
CA LEU A 472 -7.16 -5.20 -28.81
C LEU A 472 -7.62 -4.77 -30.21
N THR A 473 -6.69 -4.39 -31.09
CA THR A 473 -7.02 -3.94 -32.45
C THR A 473 -7.61 -5.09 -33.27
N GLU A 474 -7.01 -6.27 -33.17
CA GLU A 474 -7.51 -7.47 -33.82
C GLU A 474 -8.81 -7.96 -33.22
N LEU A 475 -8.96 -7.95 -31.89
CA LEU A 475 -10.22 -8.29 -31.23
C LEU A 475 -11.38 -7.40 -31.72
N LYS A 476 -11.13 -6.09 -31.83
CA LYS A 476 -12.09 -5.12 -32.37
C LYS A 476 -12.47 -5.43 -33.83
N ASN A 477 -11.50 -5.82 -34.64
CA ASN A 477 -11.69 -6.09 -36.07
C ASN A 477 -12.17 -7.51 -36.40
N ALA A 478 -12.07 -8.44 -35.45
CA ALA A 478 -12.46 -9.84 -35.59
C ALA A 478 -13.90 -9.97 -36.08
N LYS A 479 -14.10 -10.80 -37.10
CA LYS A 479 -15.40 -10.97 -37.77
C LYS A 479 -16.18 -12.19 -37.28
N SER A 480 -15.49 -13.13 -36.61
CA SER A 480 -16.16 -14.27 -36.01
C SER A 480 -17.04 -13.85 -34.84
N GLU A 481 -18.19 -14.51 -34.69
CA GLU A 481 -19.05 -14.43 -33.50
C GLU A 481 -18.41 -15.05 -32.26
N LYS A 482 -17.38 -15.88 -32.45
CA LYS A 482 -16.58 -16.49 -31.39
C LYS A 482 -15.14 -16.00 -31.50
N THR A 483 -14.61 -15.36 -30.47
CA THR A 483 -13.24 -14.84 -30.45
C THR A 483 -12.52 -15.25 -29.17
N VAL A 484 -11.24 -15.60 -29.30
CA VAL A 484 -10.33 -15.74 -28.16
C VAL A 484 -9.22 -14.73 -28.33
N ALA A 485 -9.03 -13.84 -27.36
CA ALA A 485 -7.95 -12.87 -27.34
C ALA A 485 -6.91 -13.29 -26.31
N TYR A 486 -5.80 -13.88 -26.77
CA TYR A 486 -4.67 -14.25 -25.91
C TYR A 486 -3.56 -13.21 -26.05
N PHE A 487 -3.51 -12.31 -25.07
CA PHE A 487 -2.51 -11.26 -25.00
C PHE A 487 -1.16 -11.82 -24.57
N ASN A 488 -0.08 -11.17 -24.98
CA ASN A 488 1.26 -11.53 -24.52
C ASN A 488 1.49 -11.01 -23.09
N GLU A 489 2.45 -11.61 -22.39
CA GLU A 489 2.82 -11.25 -21.01
C GLU A 489 3.10 -9.74 -20.85
N GLN A 490 3.80 -9.12 -21.82
CA GLN A 490 4.10 -7.68 -21.75
C GLN A 490 2.85 -6.78 -21.78
N ASP A 491 1.75 -7.26 -22.37
CA ASP A 491 0.49 -6.51 -22.47
C ASP A 491 -0.38 -6.69 -21.22
N MET A 492 0.00 -7.63 -20.34
CA MET A 492 -0.73 -8.03 -19.13
C MET A 492 0.13 -7.93 -17.85
N VAL A 493 1.24 -7.20 -17.87
CA VAL A 493 2.05 -6.92 -16.65
C VAL A 493 1.26 -6.19 -15.56
N ALA A 494 1.82 -6.00 -14.37
CA ALA A 494 1.18 -5.16 -13.35
C ALA A 494 1.00 -3.70 -13.84
N VAL A 495 -0.01 -3.00 -13.35
CA VAL A 495 -0.23 -1.57 -13.65
C VAL A 495 0.95 -0.73 -13.14
N LYS A 496 1.51 -1.06 -11.98
CA LYS A 496 2.75 -0.43 -11.46
C LYS A 496 3.95 -0.62 -12.40
N ASP A 497 3.90 -1.63 -13.28
CA ASP A 497 4.95 -1.98 -14.24
C ASP A 497 4.60 -1.57 -15.70
N GLY A 498 3.44 -0.94 -15.93
CA GLY A 498 3.15 -0.21 -17.17
C GLY A 498 1.99 -0.69 -18.05
N ARG A 499 1.12 -1.62 -17.60
CA ARG A 499 -0.01 -2.19 -18.39
C ARG A 499 -0.98 -1.18 -19.01
N GLY A 500 -1.16 0.00 -18.40
CA GLY A 500 -2.20 0.95 -18.79
C GLY A 500 -3.61 0.47 -18.38
N THR A 501 -4.66 0.85 -19.13
CA THR A 501 -6.07 0.56 -18.78
C THR A 501 -6.73 -0.53 -19.62
N ILE A 502 -6.05 -1.65 -19.81
CA ILE A 502 -6.47 -2.69 -20.76
C ILE A 502 -7.84 -3.30 -20.42
N LEU A 503 -8.18 -3.47 -19.13
CA LEU A 503 -9.46 -4.08 -18.73
C LEU A 503 -10.66 -3.25 -19.19
N LYS A 504 -10.56 -1.92 -19.07
CA LYS A 504 -11.59 -0.99 -19.55
C LYS A 504 -11.81 -1.12 -21.06
N GLU A 505 -10.72 -1.16 -21.83
CA GLU A 505 -10.78 -1.24 -23.29
C GLU A 505 -11.29 -2.61 -23.76
N LEU A 506 -10.88 -3.66 -23.06
CA LEU A 506 -11.34 -5.03 -23.30
C LEU A 506 -12.83 -5.19 -23.01
N LEU A 507 -13.31 -4.61 -21.89
CA LEU A 507 -14.73 -4.59 -21.55
C LEU A 507 -15.55 -3.82 -22.58
N ALA A 508 -15.15 -2.59 -22.94
CA ALA A 508 -15.84 -1.79 -23.95
C ALA A 508 -15.93 -2.51 -25.32
N THR A 509 -14.83 -3.12 -25.74
CA THR A 509 -14.78 -3.89 -26.99
C THR A 509 -15.70 -5.11 -26.94
N SER A 510 -15.71 -5.83 -25.82
CA SER A 510 -16.55 -7.02 -25.63
C SER A 510 -18.04 -6.67 -25.58
N ILE A 511 -18.40 -5.60 -24.88
CA ILE A 511 -19.78 -5.05 -24.88
C ILE A 511 -20.20 -4.74 -26.32
N SER A 512 -19.36 -4.03 -27.08
CA SER A 512 -19.68 -3.67 -28.46
C SER A 512 -19.87 -4.88 -29.37
N LYS A 513 -19.11 -5.97 -29.17
CA LYS A 513 -19.22 -7.19 -29.97
C LYS A 513 -20.45 -8.01 -29.60
N LEU A 514 -20.75 -8.13 -28.31
CA LEU A 514 -21.91 -8.90 -27.82
C LEU A 514 -23.24 -8.13 -27.95
N HIS A 515 -23.18 -6.82 -28.16
CA HIS A 515 -24.37 -6.01 -28.36
C HIS A 515 -25.17 -6.48 -29.58
N GLY A 516 -26.46 -6.76 -29.36
CA GLY A 516 -27.37 -7.27 -30.40
C GLY A 516 -27.23 -8.76 -30.71
N MET A 517 -26.29 -9.48 -30.08
CA MET A 517 -26.21 -10.93 -30.15
C MET A 517 -27.19 -11.58 -29.16
N GLY A 518 -27.87 -12.64 -29.59
CA GLY A 518 -28.80 -13.40 -28.76
C GLY A 518 -29.95 -12.55 -28.19
N SER A 519 -30.47 -12.95 -27.03
CA SER A 519 -31.50 -12.21 -26.28
C SER A 519 -30.93 -11.16 -25.31
N GLY A 520 -29.61 -10.94 -25.35
CA GLY A 520 -28.81 -10.15 -24.41
C GLY A 520 -27.53 -10.90 -24.02
N PHE A 521 -26.71 -10.31 -23.15
CA PHE A 521 -25.42 -10.89 -22.80
C PHE A 521 -25.12 -10.98 -21.30
N PHE A 522 -24.16 -11.82 -20.95
CA PHE A 522 -23.48 -11.86 -19.67
C PHE A 522 -21.98 -11.64 -19.90
N ILE A 523 -21.38 -10.72 -19.16
CA ILE A 523 -19.92 -10.56 -19.13
C ILE A 523 -19.44 -10.78 -17.71
N MET A 524 -18.44 -11.65 -17.54
CA MET A 524 -17.60 -11.65 -16.35
C MET A 524 -16.27 -10.98 -16.72
N ALA A 525 -15.88 -9.94 -15.98
CA ALA A 525 -14.64 -9.20 -16.18
C ALA A 525 -13.85 -9.15 -14.87
N GLU A 526 -12.59 -9.55 -14.92
CA GLU A 526 -11.74 -9.71 -13.74
C GLU A 526 -10.57 -8.74 -13.73
N GLY A 527 -10.37 -8.05 -12.60
CA GLY A 527 -9.10 -7.44 -12.23
C GLY A 527 -8.29 -8.39 -11.37
N ALA A 528 -7.52 -9.28 -12.00
CA ALA A 528 -6.90 -10.44 -11.34
C ALA A 528 -5.78 -10.04 -10.37
N GLN A 529 -4.98 -9.04 -10.71
CA GLN A 529 -3.71 -8.79 -10.03
C GLN A 529 -3.85 -7.95 -8.75
N ILE A 530 -5.07 -7.58 -8.34
CA ILE A 530 -5.34 -7.00 -7.01
C ILE A 530 -4.91 -8.03 -5.94
N ASP A 531 -5.29 -9.29 -6.13
CA ASP A 531 -4.89 -10.43 -5.31
C ASP A 531 -3.38 -10.62 -5.28
N TYR A 532 -2.72 -10.53 -6.44
CA TYR A 532 -1.26 -10.68 -6.54
C TYR A 532 -0.52 -9.60 -5.72
N GLY A 533 -1.05 -8.37 -5.71
CA GLY A 533 -0.56 -7.30 -4.85
C GLY A 533 -0.75 -7.60 -3.37
N GLY A 534 -1.89 -8.21 -3.00
CA GLY A 534 -2.19 -8.65 -1.65
C GLY A 534 -1.22 -9.73 -1.16
N HIS A 535 -0.97 -10.78 -1.96
CA HIS A 535 0.01 -11.82 -1.66
C HIS A 535 1.43 -11.26 -1.54
N ALA A 536 1.79 -10.30 -2.40
CA ALA A 536 3.09 -9.64 -2.38
C ALA A 536 3.28 -8.67 -1.19
N ARG A 537 2.20 -8.34 -0.45
CA ARG A 537 2.18 -7.30 0.60
C ARG A 537 2.72 -5.96 0.07
N ASP A 538 2.33 -5.63 -1.16
CA ASP A 538 2.76 -4.44 -1.90
C ASP A 538 1.55 -3.52 -2.15
N LEU A 539 1.47 -2.44 -1.37
CA LEU A 539 0.39 -1.47 -1.44
C LEU A 539 0.37 -0.72 -2.78
N ASN A 540 1.54 -0.46 -3.38
CA ASN A 540 1.60 0.18 -4.69
C ASN A 540 1.00 -0.74 -5.76
N TYR A 541 1.29 -2.03 -5.69
CA TYR A 541 0.69 -3.02 -6.59
C TYR A 541 -0.83 -3.08 -6.39
N VAL A 542 -1.30 -3.28 -5.16
CA VAL A 542 -2.74 -3.33 -4.82
C VAL A 542 -3.49 -2.09 -5.33
N VAL A 543 -3.00 -0.90 -4.99
CA VAL A 543 -3.73 0.34 -5.27
C VAL A 543 -3.78 0.62 -6.76
N THR A 544 -2.69 0.39 -7.50
CA THR A 544 -2.67 0.63 -8.94
C THR A 544 -3.60 -0.31 -9.71
N GLU A 545 -3.67 -1.59 -9.31
CA GLU A 545 -4.62 -2.57 -9.87
C GLU A 545 -6.07 -2.24 -9.53
N ALA A 546 -6.35 -1.87 -8.28
CA ALA A 546 -7.71 -1.49 -7.86
C ALA A 546 -8.21 -0.22 -8.58
N LEU A 547 -7.32 0.73 -8.86
CA LEU A 547 -7.65 1.92 -9.65
C LEU A 547 -7.92 1.59 -11.12
N ASP A 548 -7.19 0.65 -11.72
CA ASP A 548 -7.45 0.17 -13.09
C ASP A 548 -8.79 -0.59 -13.17
N PHE A 549 -9.05 -1.48 -12.20
CA PHE A 549 -10.33 -2.17 -12.11
C PHE A 549 -11.51 -1.18 -12.00
N ASP A 550 -11.38 -0.12 -11.19
CA ASP A 550 -12.42 0.91 -11.08
C ASP A 550 -12.65 1.65 -12.41
N GLN A 551 -11.65 1.80 -13.28
CA GLN A 551 -11.84 2.35 -14.64
C GLN A 551 -12.79 1.48 -15.48
N ALA A 552 -12.68 0.15 -15.37
CA ALA A 552 -13.60 -0.77 -16.03
C ALA A 552 -15.01 -0.70 -15.42
N VAL A 553 -15.13 -0.53 -14.10
CA VAL A 553 -16.43 -0.26 -13.45
C VAL A 553 -17.05 1.02 -14.02
N GLY A 554 -16.27 2.08 -14.18
CA GLY A 554 -16.74 3.34 -14.78
C GLY A 554 -17.29 3.18 -16.20
N GLU A 555 -16.71 2.29 -17.01
CA GLU A 555 -17.22 1.95 -18.33
C GLU A 555 -18.52 1.14 -18.27
N ALA A 556 -18.60 0.16 -17.36
CA ALA A 556 -19.82 -0.62 -17.14
C ALA A 556 -21.00 0.28 -16.73
N LEU A 557 -20.78 1.22 -15.79
CA LEU A 557 -21.81 2.16 -15.33
C LEU A 557 -22.29 3.07 -16.48
N ARG A 558 -21.37 3.58 -17.28
CA ARG A 558 -21.69 4.41 -18.45
C ARG A 558 -22.55 3.66 -19.46
N TYR A 559 -22.19 2.41 -19.75
CA TYR A 559 -22.99 1.57 -20.64
C TYR A 559 -24.37 1.28 -20.06
N ALA A 560 -24.46 0.99 -18.76
CA ALA A 560 -25.72 0.68 -18.10
C ALA A 560 -26.71 1.85 -18.17
N ASP A 561 -26.23 3.09 -18.02
CA ASP A 561 -27.04 4.29 -18.17
C ASP A 561 -27.51 4.54 -19.59
N GLN A 562 -26.65 4.26 -20.58
CA GLN A 562 -26.99 4.42 -22.00
C GLN A 562 -27.98 3.35 -22.47
N ASN A 563 -27.82 2.11 -22.00
CA ASN A 563 -28.63 0.98 -22.42
C ASN A 563 -29.97 0.88 -21.65
N GLY A 564 -29.96 1.14 -20.35
CA GLY A 564 -31.14 1.11 -19.48
C GLY A 564 -31.73 -0.28 -19.17
N GLU A 565 -31.22 -1.35 -19.78
CA GLU A 565 -31.60 -2.76 -19.55
C GLU A 565 -30.39 -3.61 -19.09
N THR A 566 -29.36 -2.96 -18.52
CA THR A 566 -28.14 -3.62 -18.05
C THR A 566 -28.01 -3.48 -16.53
N LEU A 567 -27.76 -4.60 -15.87
CA LEU A 567 -27.37 -4.66 -14.46
C LEU A 567 -25.85 -4.81 -14.36
N VAL A 568 -25.20 -3.96 -13.57
CA VAL A 568 -23.79 -4.06 -13.22
C VAL A 568 -23.68 -4.58 -11.80
N VAL A 569 -22.84 -5.59 -11.59
CA VAL A 569 -22.53 -6.15 -10.27
C VAL A 569 -21.01 -6.13 -10.10
N VAL A 570 -20.53 -5.57 -8.99
CA VAL A 570 -19.11 -5.51 -8.62
C VAL A 570 -18.93 -6.26 -7.31
N THR A 571 -17.98 -7.20 -7.27
CA THR A 571 -17.67 -8.01 -6.07
C THR A 571 -16.22 -8.46 -6.11
N ALA A 572 -15.81 -9.24 -5.11
CA ALA A 572 -14.66 -10.13 -5.16
C ALA A 572 -15.12 -11.59 -4.96
N ASP A 573 -14.21 -12.51 -5.17
CA ASP A 573 -14.29 -13.93 -4.82
C ASP A 573 -13.80 -14.21 -3.38
N HIS A 574 -12.77 -13.49 -2.92
CA HIS A 574 -12.27 -13.43 -1.54
C HIS A 574 -11.56 -12.10 -1.22
N GLU A 575 -10.99 -12.00 -0.01
CA GLU A 575 -10.08 -10.92 0.38
C GLU A 575 -8.66 -11.45 0.52
N THR A 576 -7.66 -10.65 0.15
CA THR A 576 -6.25 -11.03 0.21
C THR A 576 -5.38 -10.10 1.04
N GLY A 577 -4.57 -10.66 1.93
CA GLY A 577 -3.58 -9.93 2.72
C GLY A 577 -4.11 -9.28 4.01
N ALA A 578 -5.42 -9.32 4.27
CA ALA A 578 -6.07 -8.67 5.40
C ALA A 578 -5.68 -7.19 5.52
N LEU A 579 -5.80 -6.47 4.41
CA LEU A 579 -5.28 -5.11 4.25
C LEU A 579 -5.99 -4.12 5.17
N SER A 580 -5.21 -3.46 6.04
CA SER A 580 -5.69 -2.43 6.97
C SER A 580 -4.92 -1.11 6.77
N LEU A 581 -5.64 0.00 6.58
CA LEU A 581 -5.01 1.31 6.48
C LEU A 581 -4.61 1.80 7.89
N LEU A 582 -3.33 2.12 8.04
CA LEU A 582 -2.78 2.65 9.29
C LEU A 582 -2.83 4.18 9.32
N ASP A 583 -2.67 4.80 8.16
CA ASP A 583 -2.71 6.24 7.99
C ASP A 583 -3.10 6.60 6.55
N ALA A 584 -3.87 7.68 6.39
CA ALA A 584 -4.38 8.10 5.10
C ALA A 584 -4.60 9.61 5.05
N ASP A 585 -4.22 10.23 3.94
CA ASP A 585 -4.56 11.62 3.62
C ASP A 585 -5.24 11.68 2.26
N VAL A 586 -6.56 11.87 2.28
CA VAL A 586 -7.40 11.97 1.09
C VAL A 586 -7.01 13.13 0.18
N LYS A 587 -6.46 14.24 0.72
CA LYS A 587 -6.12 15.41 -0.10
C LYS A 587 -4.88 15.15 -0.96
N THR A 588 -3.90 14.44 -0.41
CA THR A 588 -2.67 14.07 -1.11
C THR A 588 -2.73 12.68 -1.74
N GLY A 589 -3.73 11.87 -1.37
CA GLY A 589 -3.86 10.45 -1.68
C GLY A 589 -2.65 9.64 -1.23
N SER A 590 -2.08 10.04 -0.09
CA SER A 590 -1.02 9.30 0.59
C SER A 590 -1.63 8.28 1.53
N ILE A 591 -1.09 7.09 1.55
CA ILE A 591 -1.58 5.95 2.31
C ILE A 591 -0.37 5.25 2.92
N GLN A 592 -0.49 4.88 4.19
CA GLN A 592 0.34 3.85 4.80
C GLN A 592 -0.58 2.76 5.35
N ALA A 593 -0.29 1.51 5.02
CA ALA A 593 -1.13 0.37 5.38
C ALA A 593 -0.34 -0.74 6.07
N SER A 594 -1.02 -1.81 6.45
CA SER A 594 -0.43 -3.05 6.94
C SER A 594 -1.17 -4.24 6.37
N PHE A 595 -0.41 -5.26 6.04
CA PHE A 595 -0.90 -6.57 5.63
C PHE A 595 -0.68 -7.53 6.80
N ALA A 596 -1.77 -8.06 7.37
CA ALA A 596 -1.70 -9.03 8.46
C ALA A 596 -1.44 -10.46 7.96
N SER A 597 -1.55 -10.69 6.65
CA SER A 597 -1.26 -11.96 5.97
C SER A 597 -0.54 -11.70 4.65
N ASN A 598 0.14 -12.71 4.10
CA ASN A 598 0.54 -12.79 2.69
C ASN A 598 -0.35 -13.77 1.91
N ASP A 599 -1.50 -14.13 2.48
CA ASP A 599 -2.46 -15.10 1.99
C ASP A 599 -3.87 -14.50 2.13
N HIS A 600 -4.89 -15.22 1.67
CA HIS A 600 -6.27 -14.82 1.76
C HIS A 600 -6.72 -14.62 3.22
N SER A 601 -7.84 -13.93 3.43
CA SER A 601 -8.50 -13.84 4.73
C SER A 601 -9.98 -14.26 4.66
N ALA A 602 -10.55 -14.58 5.82
CA ALA A 602 -11.96 -14.95 5.96
C ALA A 602 -12.91 -13.74 5.97
N MET A 603 -12.43 -12.54 5.59
CA MET A 603 -13.29 -11.35 5.54
C MET A 603 -14.33 -11.50 4.43
N MET A 604 -15.57 -11.16 4.75
CA MET A 604 -16.61 -10.98 3.74
C MET A 604 -16.23 -9.85 2.78
N VAL A 605 -16.69 -9.97 1.54
CA VAL A 605 -16.38 -8.99 0.48
C VAL A 605 -17.65 -8.24 0.08
N PRO A 606 -17.55 -6.95 -0.29
CA PRO A 606 -18.71 -6.17 -0.68
C PRO A 606 -19.27 -6.65 -2.02
N VAL A 607 -20.59 -6.56 -2.16
CA VAL A 607 -21.29 -6.69 -3.44
C VAL A 607 -21.99 -5.38 -3.72
N MET A 608 -21.61 -4.69 -4.78
CA MET A 608 -22.22 -3.44 -5.22
C MET A 608 -23.00 -3.69 -6.51
N ALA A 609 -24.23 -3.19 -6.60
CA ALA A 609 -25.07 -3.36 -7.78
C ALA A 609 -25.63 -2.01 -8.30
N TYR A 610 -25.78 -1.91 -9.62
CA TYR A 610 -26.31 -0.72 -10.30
C TYR A 610 -27.16 -1.10 -11.52
N GLY A 611 -28.33 -0.47 -11.66
CA GLY A 611 -29.26 -0.70 -12.77
C GLY A 611 -30.55 -1.42 -12.34
N PRO A 612 -31.38 -1.90 -13.29
CA PRO A 612 -32.63 -2.57 -12.96
C PRO A 612 -32.38 -3.84 -12.12
N GLY A 613 -33.16 -4.02 -11.05
CA GLY A 613 -33.02 -5.17 -10.15
C GLY A 613 -31.85 -5.10 -9.14
N ALA A 614 -31.09 -4.00 -9.08
CA ALA A 614 -29.94 -3.85 -8.18
C ALA A 614 -30.29 -4.04 -6.69
N GLN A 615 -31.53 -3.73 -6.27
CA GLN A 615 -32.02 -3.95 -4.91
C GLN A 615 -31.98 -5.42 -4.46
N ASN A 616 -31.89 -6.37 -5.39
CA ASN A 616 -31.82 -7.80 -5.09
C ASN A 616 -30.46 -8.22 -4.50
N PHE A 617 -29.45 -7.34 -4.53
CA PHE A 617 -28.09 -7.58 -4.06
C PHE A 617 -27.79 -6.93 -2.70
N LEU A 618 -28.82 -6.44 -2.00
CA LEU A 618 -28.70 -5.92 -0.64
C LEU A 618 -28.56 -7.05 0.40
N GLY A 619 -27.91 -6.74 1.53
CA GLY A 619 -27.82 -7.63 2.69
C GLY A 619 -26.61 -8.55 2.71
N TYR A 620 -26.62 -9.54 3.60
CA TYR A 620 -25.54 -10.50 3.80
C TYR A 620 -25.96 -11.88 3.28
N TYR A 621 -25.15 -12.49 2.42
CA TYR A 621 -25.47 -13.80 1.83
C TYR A 621 -24.21 -14.58 1.41
N GLN A 622 -24.37 -15.87 1.16
CA GLN A 622 -23.30 -16.72 0.62
C GLN A 622 -22.99 -16.32 -0.84
N ASN A 623 -21.71 -16.39 -1.26
CA ASN A 623 -21.31 -16.14 -2.65
C ASN A 623 -22.08 -17.00 -3.68
N THR A 624 -22.58 -18.18 -3.28
CA THR A 624 -23.46 -19.04 -4.09
C THR A 624 -24.79 -18.40 -4.47
N GLU A 625 -25.27 -17.41 -3.72
CA GLU A 625 -26.50 -16.69 -4.04
C GLU A 625 -26.32 -15.73 -5.23
N LEU A 626 -25.09 -15.32 -5.55
CA LEU A 626 -24.81 -14.50 -6.73
C LEU A 626 -25.22 -15.22 -8.02
N PHE A 627 -24.91 -16.52 -8.13
CA PHE A 627 -25.38 -17.38 -9.22
C PHE A 627 -26.90 -17.28 -9.39
N LYS A 628 -27.64 -17.51 -8.31
CA LYS A 628 -29.11 -17.54 -8.31
C LYS A 628 -29.68 -16.19 -8.67
N LYS A 629 -29.19 -15.12 -8.04
CA LYS A 629 -29.64 -13.74 -8.29
C LYS A 629 -29.43 -13.34 -9.75
N ILE A 630 -28.26 -13.62 -10.32
CA ILE A 630 -27.95 -13.31 -11.73
C ILE A 630 -28.82 -14.15 -12.68
N ALA A 631 -28.96 -15.44 -12.41
CA ALA A 631 -29.80 -16.33 -13.22
C ALA A 631 -31.28 -15.91 -13.18
N GLN A 632 -31.79 -15.47 -12.02
CA GLN A 632 -33.17 -14.98 -11.86
C GLN A 632 -33.41 -13.69 -12.65
N VAL A 633 -32.53 -12.69 -12.53
CA VAL A 633 -32.74 -11.40 -13.23
C VAL A 633 -32.65 -11.53 -14.75
N LEU A 634 -31.87 -12.49 -15.26
CA LEU A 634 -31.80 -12.81 -16.69
C LEU A 634 -32.86 -13.82 -17.15
N GLY A 635 -33.75 -14.27 -16.26
CA GLY A 635 -34.89 -15.13 -16.59
C GLY A 635 -34.54 -16.60 -16.85
N ALA A 636 -33.36 -17.07 -16.40
CA ALA A 636 -32.93 -18.46 -16.58
C ALA A 636 -33.47 -19.41 -15.50
N ILE A 637 -33.91 -18.88 -14.36
CA ILE A 637 -34.61 -19.61 -13.30
C ILE A 637 -35.77 -18.77 -12.75
N GLN A 638 -36.78 -19.41 -12.17
CA GLN A 638 -37.94 -18.71 -11.59
C GLN A 638 -37.55 -17.93 -10.32
N GLN A 639 -38.26 -16.82 -10.09
CA GLN A 639 -38.06 -15.94 -8.93
C GLN A 639 -38.46 -16.60 -7.61
#